data_AF-A0A1R3IYF8-F1
#
_entry.id   AF-A0A1R3IYF8-F1
#
_cell.length_a   1.000
_cell.length_b   1.000
_cell.length_c   1.000
_cell.angle_alpha   90.00
_cell.angle_beta   90.00
_cell.angle_gamma   90.00
#
_symmetry.space_group_name_H-M   'P 1'
#
loop_
_entity.id
_entity.type
_entity.pdbx_description
1 polymer ?
#
loop_
_entity_poly.entity_id
_entity_poly.type
_entity_poly.pdbx_seq_one_letter_code
_entity_poly.pdbx_strand_id
1 'polypeptide(L)'
;MHRHDKYGDTDDSDTDQLRTTSASNLKIQQAESQSFIGINYGQVADNLPSPAATAKLLQSTAIQKVRLYGSDPAIIKALANTGIGIVIGTANGDIPALASDPNFAKNWVNANVVAYYPSSKIILINVGNESEPPSAGLFDPSFADVLKGLLAFNNATGSPFAVNPYPYFAYRSDPRPETLAFCLFQPNSGRFDANTKINYMNMFDAQVDSVRSALNAMGFKNVEIVVAETGWPYKGDSDEVGPSIENAKAYNGNLIAHLRSMAGTPLMPGKSVDTYLFAIYDEDLKPGPSSERSFGIFKSDLTMTYDIGLSKSSQTPSVTPAMPKTPATPSAQPKKAAWCVPKAGVSDAQLQASLDYACGQGIDCSPIQPGGACFEPNTLASHAAYAMNLFYQSSDRSALDCDFSQTAMLSSNNPSSKPSVPIPSPTISTSHGREALLKVIRSWASKKFMTGCVILLPMAITFYVTWGFVHFVDGFFSPIYDQLGINVFGLGFATSITFIFLVGVFMSSWWGASVLTLGEWFIKKMPLVSYIYAASKQISTAISPDQNSNAFKEVAIVRHPRMGQYMFGFITSTVVLQKGVGEEELCCVYIPTNHLYLGDIFLFSSRDILRPNLSVREGIEIVISGGMSVPKVLTTVDAPGLPASRIVNFEASV
;
A
#
# COMPACT_ATOMS: atom_id res chain seq x y z
N MET A 1 -34.26 70.21 13.36
CA MET A 1 -34.97 70.43 14.64
C MET A 1 -35.94 69.26 14.85
N HIS A 2 -36.26 68.89 16.09
CA HIS A 2 -37.01 67.69 16.55
C HIS A 2 -38.36 67.37 15.85
N ARG A 3 -39.06 66.22 16.03
CA ARG A 3 -38.77 64.79 16.44
C ARG A 3 -40.14 64.06 16.67
N HIS A 4 -40.35 62.81 16.18
CA HIS A 4 -41.36 61.77 16.62
C HIS A 4 -42.89 62.11 16.60
N ASP A 5 -43.88 61.20 16.46
CA ASP A 5 -43.99 59.72 16.29
C ASP A 5 -45.37 59.31 15.67
N LYS A 6 -45.48 58.11 15.04
CA LYS A 6 -46.70 57.23 14.92
C LYS A 6 -46.46 55.92 14.11
N TYR A 7 -47.27 54.87 14.37
CA TYR A 7 -47.42 53.59 13.62
C TYR A 7 -48.69 53.62 12.71
N GLY A 8 -49.03 52.67 11.81
CA GLY A 8 -48.58 51.27 11.54
C GLY A 8 -49.66 50.23 11.96
N ASP A 9 -50.02 49.16 11.23
CA ASP A 9 -49.58 48.60 9.92
C ASP A 9 -50.65 47.62 9.33
N THR A 10 -50.54 47.11 8.07
CA THR A 10 -51.63 46.36 7.37
C THR A 10 -51.21 45.22 6.40
N ASP A 11 -52.00 44.13 6.29
CA ASP A 11 -52.69 43.64 5.05
C ASP A 11 -53.30 42.22 5.16
N ASP A 12 -54.44 41.96 4.48
CA ASP A 12 -54.95 40.60 4.16
C ASP A 12 -56.01 40.55 3.03
N SER A 13 -56.09 39.39 2.35
CA SER A 13 -57.22 38.79 1.58
C SER A 13 -57.77 39.36 0.23
N ASP A 14 -57.68 38.53 -0.83
CA ASP A 14 -58.71 38.17 -1.86
C ASP A 14 -58.03 37.30 -2.97
N THR A 15 -58.61 36.34 -3.70
CA THR A 15 -59.95 35.71 -3.82
C THR A 15 -59.81 34.24 -4.35
N ASP A 16 -60.87 33.41 -4.34
CA ASP A 16 -60.83 31.96 -4.67
C ASP A 16 -61.65 31.52 -5.93
N GLN A 17 -61.23 30.39 -6.55
CA GLN A 17 -61.84 29.50 -7.57
C GLN A 17 -62.33 30.00 -8.95
N LEU A 18 -61.75 29.43 -10.03
CA LEU A 18 -62.41 28.38 -10.87
C LEU A 18 -61.58 27.94 -12.09
N ARG A 19 -61.05 26.70 -12.09
CA ARG A 19 -61.13 25.68 -13.19
C ARG A 19 -60.01 24.63 -13.14
N THR A 20 -60.43 23.37 -13.25
CA THR A 20 -59.60 22.19 -13.46
C THR A 20 -59.15 22.03 -14.91
N THR A 21 -57.85 21.85 -15.18
CA THR A 21 -57.34 20.89 -16.21
C THR A 21 -55.85 20.62 -16.00
N SER A 22 -55.45 19.38 -16.30
CA SER A 22 -54.13 18.76 -16.22
C SER A 22 -52.88 19.65 -16.33
N ALA A 23 -52.04 19.59 -15.30
CA ALA A 23 -50.59 19.60 -15.45
C ALA A 23 -50.01 18.45 -14.63
N SER A 24 -49.39 17.49 -15.31
CA SER A 24 -48.67 16.38 -14.68
C SER A 24 -47.52 16.91 -13.85
N ASN A 25 -47.55 16.68 -12.53
CA ASN A 25 -46.43 16.97 -11.64
C ASN A 25 -45.22 16.12 -12.04
N LEU A 26 -44.34 16.72 -12.86
CA LEU A 26 -42.97 16.24 -13.03
C LEU A 26 -42.29 16.43 -11.67
N LYS A 27 -42.27 15.38 -10.84
CA LYS A 27 -41.29 15.28 -9.76
C LYS A 27 -39.92 15.18 -10.44
N ILE A 28 -39.26 16.32 -10.59
CA ILE A 28 -37.83 16.36 -10.87
C ILE A 28 -37.17 15.66 -9.69
N GLN A 29 -36.73 14.41 -9.88
CA GLN A 29 -35.86 13.74 -8.93
C GLN A 29 -34.56 14.52 -8.90
N GLN A 30 -34.42 15.36 -7.87
CA GLN A 30 -33.18 16.03 -7.59
C GLN A 30 -32.18 14.96 -7.16
N ALA A 31 -31.14 14.77 -7.97
CA ALA A 31 -30.10 13.78 -7.75
C ALA A 31 -29.55 13.87 -6.32
N GLU A 32 -29.91 12.92 -5.44
CA GLU A 32 -29.46 12.95 -4.06
C GLU A 32 -27.94 12.74 -4.00
N SER A 33 -27.30 13.67 -3.31
CA SER A 33 -25.86 13.75 -3.17
C SER A 33 -25.34 12.54 -2.38
N GLN A 34 -24.28 11.86 -2.85
CA GLN A 34 -23.84 10.57 -2.29
C GLN A 34 -22.82 10.77 -1.17
N SER A 35 -23.23 10.56 0.08
CA SER A 35 -22.44 10.94 1.25
C SER A 35 -21.20 10.06 1.48
N PHE A 36 -21.17 8.86 0.90
CA PHE A 36 -20.10 7.88 1.06
C PHE A 36 -18.98 7.98 0.01
N ILE A 37 -19.12 8.85 -1.02
CA ILE A 37 -18.08 9.06 -2.03
C ILE A 37 -17.27 10.32 -1.73
N GLY A 38 -15.99 10.12 -1.46
CA GLY A 38 -14.98 11.16 -1.36
C GLY A 38 -13.92 11.07 -2.46
N ILE A 39 -13.01 12.04 -2.47
CA ILE A 39 -11.83 12.06 -3.34
C ILE A 39 -10.63 12.64 -2.59
N ASN A 40 -9.43 12.16 -2.91
CA ASN A 40 -8.18 12.71 -2.41
C ASN A 40 -7.72 13.88 -3.29
N TYR A 41 -7.44 15.02 -2.65
CA TYR A 41 -6.87 16.21 -3.30
C TYR A 41 -5.38 16.30 -2.97
N GLY A 42 -4.60 15.56 -3.76
CA GLY A 42 -3.14 15.64 -3.81
C GLY A 42 -2.66 17.01 -4.31
N GLN A 43 -1.43 17.37 -3.93
CA GLN A 43 -0.82 18.68 -4.19
C GLN A 43 0.64 18.57 -4.67
N VAL A 44 1.13 17.37 -4.97
CA VAL A 44 2.50 17.14 -5.45
C VAL A 44 2.56 17.36 -6.97
N ALA A 45 2.24 18.58 -7.40
CA ALA A 45 2.24 19.02 -8.80
C ALA A 45 2.40 20.55 -8.91
N ASP A 46 2.95 21.04 -10.03
CA ASP A 46 3.07 22.48 -10.32
C ASP A 46 1.99 23.05 -11.27
N ASN A 47 1.21 22.16 -11.88
CA ASN A 47 0.26 22.49 -12.95
C ASN A 47 -1.22 22.57 -12.51
N LEU A 48 -1.51 22.48 -11.21
CA LEU A 48 -2.86 22.27 -10.68
C LEU A 48 -3.81 23.47 -10.88
N PRO A 49 -5.13 23.23 -11.06
CA PRO A 49 -6.13 24.29 -11.10
C PRO A 49 -6.21 25.08 -9.79
N SER A 50 -6.63 26.34 -9.89
CA SER A 50 -6.93 27.15 -8.70
C SER A 50 -7.96 26.45 -7.79
N PRO A 51 -7.84 26.51 -6.45
CA PRO A 51 -8.77 25.83 -5.55
C PRO A 51 -10.25 26.20 -5.74
N ALA A 52 -10.54 27.44 -6.18
CA ALA A 52 -11.89 27.89 -6.48
C ALA A 52 -12.47 27.25 -7.76
N ALA A 53 -11.62 26.90 -8.74
CA ALA A 53 -12.03 26.13 -9.91
C ALA A 53 -12.31 24.67 -9.51
N THR A 54 -11.44 24.07 -8.69
CA THR A 54 -11.63 22.72 -8.14
C THR A 54 -12.91 22.61 -7.31
N ALA A 55 -13.22 23.62 -6.47
CA ALA A 55 -14.46 23.65 -5.70
C ALA A 55 -15.70 23.63 -6.60
N LYS A 56 -15.72 24.43 -7.68
CA LYS A 56 -16.81 24.42 -8.68
C LYS A 56 -16.91 23.10 -9.42
N LEU A 57 -15.77 22.50 -9.79
CA LEU A 57 -15.71 21.17 -10.41
C LEU A 57 -16.36 20.13 -9.50
N LEU A 58 -15.95 20.05 -8.23
CA LEU A 58 -16.51 19.13 -7.25
C LEU A 58 -18.02 19.32 -7.07
N GLN A 59 -18.51 20.57 -7.00
CA GLN A 59 -19.93 20.88 -6.93
C GLN A 59 -20.76 20.37 -8.13
N SER A 60 -20.14 20.15 -9.29
CA SER A 60 -20.79 19.55 -10.47
C SER A 60 -20.89 18.00 -10.42
N THR A 61 -20.18 17.36 -9.47
CA THR A 61 -20.05 15.91 -9.35
C THR A 61 -20.80 15.33 -8.14
N ALA A 62 -21.01 14.02 -8.11
CA ALA A 62 -21.57 13.30 -6.96
C ALA A 62 -20.65 13.27 -5.72
N ILE A 63 -19.41 13.78 -5.80
CA ILE A 63 -18.44 13.80 -4.70
C ILE A 63 -18.91 14.76 -3.61
N GLN A 64 -18.97 14.30 -2.37
CA GLN A 64 -19.31 15.12 -1.20
C GLN A 64 -18.20 15.30 -0.18
N LYS A 65 -17.10 14.55 -0.30
CA LYS A 65 -16.01 14.56 0.67
C LYS A 65 -14.68 14.77 -0.05
N VAL A 66 -13.83 15.60 0.50
CA VAL A 66 -12.45 15.79 0.03
C VAL A 66 -11.52 15.43 1.18
N ARG A 67 -10.50 14.62 0.92
CA ARG A 67 -9.38 14.41 1.85
C ARG A 67 -8.16 15.21 1.38
N LEU A 68 -7.61 15.98 2.32
CA LEU A 68 -6.37 16.73 2.17
C LEU A 68 -5.28 16.03 2.99
N TYR A 69 -4.04 15.99 2.49
CA TYR A 69 -2.88 15.46 3.23
C TYR A 69 -2.23 16.49 4.17
N GLY A 70 -2.84 17.68 4.28
CA GLY A 70 -2.44 18.79 5.12
C GLY A 70 -3.55 19.86 5.18
N SER A 71 -3.29 20.99 5.81
CA SER A 71 -4.28 22.03 6.13
C SER A 71 -4.18 23.29 5.26
N ASP A 72 -4.11 23.15 3.94
CA ASP A 72 -3.96 24.30 3.03
C ASP A 72 -5.10 25.34 3.20
N PRO A 73 -4.80 26.59 3.61
CA PRO A 73 -5.82 27.61 3.87
C PRO A 73 -6.58 28.07 2.62
N ALA A 74 -5.99 28.00 1.42
CA ALA A 74 -6.65 28.43 0.19
C ALA A 74 -7.70 27.40 -0.26
N ILE A 75 -7.37 26.10 -0.18
CA ILE A 75 -8.30 25.00 -0.46
C ILE A 75 -9.41 24.96 0.58
N ILE A 76 -9.10 25.04 1.88
CA ILE A 76 -10.13 25.02 2.93
C ILE A 76 -11.10 26.20 2.79
N LYS A 77 -10.61 27.40 2.44
CA LYS A 77 -11.47 28.58 2.15
C LYS A 77 -12.26 28.44 0.85
N ALA A 78 -11.68 27.87 -0.20
CA ALA A 78 -12.38 27.67 -1.47
C ALA A 78 -13.52 26.64 -1.36
N LEU A 79 -13.40 25.67 -0.45
CA LEU A 79 -14.44 24.69 -0.12
C LEU A 79 -15.46 25.20 0.92
N ALA A 80 -15.25 26.38 1.53
CA ALA A 80 -16.18 26.95 2.50
C ALA A 80 -17.57 27.21 1.89
N ASN A 81 -18.63 26.90 2.64
CA ASN A 81 -20.03 27.04 2.26
C ASN A 81 -20.46 26.26 0.99
N THR A 82 -19.60 25.38 0.45
CA THR A 82 -19.93 24.55 -0.74
C THR A 82 -20.82 23.34 -0.42
N GLY A 83 -20.92 22.97 0.86
CA GLY A 83 -21.54 21.73 1.34
C GLY A 83 -20.59 20.51 1.37
N ILE A 84 -19.41 20.61 0.75
CA ILE A 84 -18.41 19.55 0.68
C ILE A 84 -17.75 19.36 2.06
N GLY A 85 -17.71 18.12 2.54
CA GLY A 85 -17.01 17.72 3.75
C GLY A 85 -15.49 17.64 3.53
N ILE A 86 -14.71 18.06 4.52
CA ILE A 86 -13.24 18.07 4.46
C ILE A 86 -12.67 17.13 5.51
N VAL A 87 -11.81 16.20 5.10
CA VAL A 87 -10.89 15.46 5.98
C VAL A 87 -9.53 16.11 5.92
N ILE A 88 -8.98 16.46 7.08
CA ILE A 88 -7.64 17.05 7.18
C ILE A 88 -6.68 15.99 7.73
N GLY A 89 -5.72 15.57 6.90
CA GLY A 89 -4.58 14.80 7.37
C GLY A 89 -3.61 15.67 8.16
N THR A 90 -3.09 15.16 9.26
CA THR A 90 -1.93 15.76 9.94
C THR A 90 -0.66 15.45 9.15
N ALA A 91 0.18 16.43 8.88
CA ALA A 91 1.46 16.18 8.23
C ALA A 91 2.35 15.27 9.11
N ASN A 92 3.07 14.32 8.51
CA ASN A 92 3.91 13.35 9.25
C ASN A 92 4.94 14.02 10.19
N GLY A 93 5.39 15.23 9.87
CA GLY A 93 6.28 16.03 10.72
C GLY A 93 5.61 16.66 11.96
N ASP A 94 4.29 16.86 11.94
CA ASP A 94 3.53 17.39 13.08
C ASP A 94 3.21 16.31 14.11
N ILE A 95 3.11 15.04 13.68
CA ILE A 95 2.68 13.90 14.52
C ILE A 95 3.47 13.81 15.85
N PRO A 96 4.82 13.90 15.88
CA PRO A 96 5.56 13.86 17.15
C PRO A 96 5.21 15.01 18.10
N ALA A 97 4.97 16.22 17.59
CA ALA A 97 4.60 17.39 18.39
C ALA A 97 3.14 17.32 18.88
N LEU A 98 2.23 16.88 18.00
CA LEU A 98 0.82 16.58 18.36
C LEU A 98 0.72 15.51 19.46
N ALA A 99 1.61 14.52 19.46
CA ALA A 99 1.64 13.45 20.45
C ALA A 99 2.32 13.85 21.78
N SER A 100 3.26 14.80 21.77
CA SER A 100 4.11 15.13 22.93
C SER A 100 3.78 16.44 23.65
N ASP A 101 3.16 17.43 22.99
CA ASP A 101 2.75 18.70 23.61
C ASP A 101 1.24 18.98 23.43
N PRO A 102 0.44 18.90 24.51
CA PRO A 102 -0.98 19.28 24.49
C PRO A 102 -1.24 20.73 24.07
N ASN A 103 -0.29 21.65 24.27
CA ASN A 103 -0.44 23.04 23.83
C ASN A 103 -0.25 23.16 22.32
N PHE A 104 0.76 22.49 21.75
CA PHE A 104 0.91 22.34 20.31
C PHE A 104 -0.34 21.74 19.68
N ALA A 105 -0.87 20.63 20.22
CA ALA A 105 -2.11 20.02 19.74
C ALA A 105 -3.31 20.99 19.78
N LYS A 106 -3.51 21.71 20.90
CA LYS A 106 -4.57 22.71 21.03
C LYS A 106 -4.41 23.86 20.03
N ASN A 107 -3.19 24.37 19.85
CA ASN A 107 -2.90 25.45 18.91
C ASN A 107 -3.08 25.00 17.45
N TRP A 108 -2.66 23.77 17.12
CA TRP A 108 -2.86 23.17 15.81
C TRP A 108 -4.35 23.02 15.48
N VAL A 109 -5.17 22.53 16.43
CA VAL A 109 -6.64 22.45 16.26
C VAL A 109 -7.25 23.85 16.10
N ASN A 110 -6.83 24.83 16.89
CA ASN A 110 -7.32 26.21 16.77
C ASN A 110 -7.01 26.81 15.39
N ALA A 111 -5.79 26.64 14.90
CA ALA A 111 -5.32 27.21 13.63
C ALA A 111 -5.85 26.49 12.39
N ASN A 112 -5.96 25.15 12.43
CA ASN A 112 -6.26 24.32 11.26
C ASN A 112 -7.71 23.83 11.19
N VAL A 113 -8.47 23.93 12.30
CA VAL A 113 -9.86 23.44 12.36
C VAL A 113 -10.82 24.54 12.82
N VAL A 114 -10.62 25.10 14.02
CA VAL A 114 -11.55 26.08 14.61
C VAL A 114 -11.61 27.36 13.77
N ALA A 115 -10.50 27.80 13.19
CA ALA A 115 -10.43 28.98 12.32
C ALA A 115 -11.28 28.88 11.04
N TYR A 116 -11.73 27.68 10.64
CA TYR A 116 -12.49 27.43 9.42
C TYR A 116 -13.89 26.84 9.67
N TYR A 117 -14.13 26.26 10.85
CA TYR A 117 -15.43 25.77 11.26
C TYR A 117 -16.33 26.92 11.78
N PRO A 118 -17.66 26.95 11.49
CA PRO A 118 -18.44 25.97 10.73
C PRO A 118 -18.47 26.22 9.22
N SER A 119 -17.87 27.30 8.71
CA SER A 119 -17.93 27.69 7.30
C SER A 119 -17.42 26.59 6.35
N SER A 120 -16.37 25.88 6.73
CA SER A 120 -15.89 24.67 6.08
C SER A 120 -16.30 23.45 6.91
N LYS A 121 -16.97 22.49 6.27
CA LYS A 121 -17.52 21.29 6.94
C LYS A 121 -16.41 20.27 7.19
N ILE A 122 -15.53 20.54 8.15
CA ILE A 122 -14.49 19.59 8.56
C ILE A 122 -15.14 18.41 9.28
N ILE A 123 -14.95 17.19 8.77
CA ILE A 123 -15.66 15.98 9.22
C ILE A 123 -14.76 14.96 9.92
N LEU A 124 -13.43 15.00 9.69
CA LEU A 124 -12.46 14.08 10.30
C LEU A 124 -11.07 14.72 10.30
N ILE A 125 -10.26 14.39 11.30
CA ILE A 125 -8.81 14.61 11.30
C ILE A 125 -8.18 13.22 11.22
N ASN A 126 -7.28 12.97 10.25
CA ASN A 126 -6.65 11.66 10.07
C ASN A 126 -5.16 11.69 10.41
N VAL A 127 -4.68 10.65 11.09
CA VAL A 127 -3.29 10.49 11.56
C VAL A 127 -2.82 9.07 11.22
N GLY A 128 -2.05 8.88 10.14
CA GLY A 128 -1.60 7.54 9.73
C GLY A 128 -0.88 7.47 8.38
N ASN A 129 -0.23 6.32 8.14
CA ASN A 129 0.46 5.92 6.91
C ASN A 129 0.25 4.41 6.62
N GLU A 130 0.56 3.94 5.41
CA GLU A 130 0.12 2.67 4.82
C GLU A 130 0.89 1.39 5.24
N SER A 131 0.29 0.21 5.05
CA SER A 131 0.95 -1.12 5.13
C SER A 131 0.17 -2.25 4.41
N GLU A 132 0.86 -3.31 3.96
CA GLU A 132 0.34 -4.55 3.33
C GLU A 132 0.90 -5.82 4.07
N PRO A 133 0.39 -7.07 3.89
CA PRO A 133 -0.64 -7.56 2.95
C PRO A 133 -1.88 -8.27 3.59
N PRO A 134 -2.90 -8.70 2.80
CA PRO A 134 -4.27 -8.88 3.32
C PRO A 134 -4.66 -10.18 4.06
N SER A 135 -4.20 -11.38 3.68
CA SER A 135 -4.88 -12.63 4.10
C SER A 135 -4.50 -13.19 5.48
N ALA A 136 -3.74 -12.45 6.28
CA ALA A 136 -3.29 -12.85 7.61
C ALA A 136 -3.51 -11.71 8.64
N GLY A 137 -4.69 -11.07 8.61
CA GLY A 137 -5.09 -9.87 9.35
C GLY A 137 -4.95 -9.93 10.88
N LEU A 138 -3.71 -9.93 11.34
CA LEU A 138 -3.23 -9.45 12.62
C LEU A 138 -2.30 -8.29 12.29
N PHE A 139 -2.48 -7.15 12.93
CA PHE A 139 -1.45 -6.12 12.89
C PHE A 139 -0.14 -6.70 13.43
N ASP A 140 0.99 -6.30 12.86
CA ASP A 140 2.31 -6.82 13.26
C ASP A 140 2.45 -6.74 14.79
N PRO A 141 2.87 -7.82 15.48
CA PRO A 141 3.00 -7.83 16.93
C PRO A 141 3.85 -6.69 17.51
N SER A 142 4.80 -6.14 16.74
CA SER A 142 5.60 -4.98 17.12
C SER A 142 4.81 -3.66 17.19
N PHE A 143 3.68 -3.56 16.47
CA PHE A 143 2.79 -2.40 16.50
C PHE A 143 1.52 -2.64 17.34
N ALA A 144 1.32 -3.86 17.87
CA ALA A 144 0.08 -4.25 18.54
C ALA A 144 -0.30 -3.35 19.72
N ASP A 145 0.66 -2.90 20.54
CA ASP A 145 0.37 -2.01 21.68
C ASP A 145 0.00 -0.58 21.23
N VAL A 146 0.69 -0.05 20.22
CA VAL A 146 0.39 1.27 19.62
C VAL A 146 -1.01 1.26 19.01
N LEU A 147 -1.32 0.23 18.23
CA LEU A 147 -2.62 0.06 17.58
C LEU A 147 -3.72 -0.23 18.58
N LYS A 148 -3.46 -0.95 19.67
CA LYS A 148 -4.44 -1.12 20.76
C LYS A 148 -4.77 0.22 21.42
N GLY A 149 -3.79 1.12 21.59
CA GLY A 149 -4.01 2.49 22.04
C GLY A 149 -4.84 3.31 21.06
N LEU A 150 -4.48 3.29 19.77
CA LEU A 150 -5.20 3.98 18.70
C LEU A 150 -6.65 3.49 18.58
N LEU A 151 -6.86 2.18 18.52
CA LEU A 151 -8.19 1.58 18.40
C LEU A 151 -9.05 1.79 19.66
N ALA A 152 -8.45 1.86 20.85
CA ALA A 152 -9.15 2.27 22.05
C ALA A 152 -9.62 3.74 21.96
N PHE A 153 -8.79 4.64 21.41
CA PHE A 153 -9.18 6.03 21.13
C PHE A 153 -10.28 6.11 20.07
N ASN A 154 -10.18 5.38 18.96
CA ASN A 154 -11.24 5.27 17.95
C ASN A 154 -12.56 4.81 18.56
N ASN A 155 -12.53 3.72 19.33
CA ASN A 155 -13.72 3.15 19.98
C ASN A 155 -14.33 4.08 21.05
N ALA A 156 -13.51 4.84 21.78
CA ALA A 156 -13.97 5.80 22.79
C ALA A 156 -14.54 7.09 22.19
N THR A 157 -14.09 7.48 20.99
CA THR A 157 -14.52 8.72 20.30
C THR A 157 -15.59 8.50 19.24
N GLY A 158 -15.80 7.24 18.81
CA GLY A 158 -16.61 6.92 17.63
C GLY A 158 -15.93 7.24 16.29
N SER A 159 -14.63 7.57 16.31
CA SER A 159 -13.85 7.88 15.11
C SER A 159 -13.54 6.61 14.30
N PRO A 160 -13.69 6.60 12.97
CA PRO A 160 -13.38 5.44 12.14
C PRO A 160 -11.88 5.15 12.05
N PHE A 161 -11.53 3.88 11.81
CA PHE A 161 -10.19 3.46 11.46
C PHE A 161 -9.98 3.59 9.94
N ALA A 162 -8.94 4.34 9.54
CA ALA A 162 -8.66 4.64 8.14
C ALA A 162 -7.71 3.62 7.51
N VAL A 163 -8.04 3.14 6.31
CA VAL A 163 -7.23 2.17 5.55
C VAL A 163 -7.17 2.50 4.07
N ASN A 164 -6.11 2.05 3.41
CA ASN A 164 -5.82 2.33 2.00
C ASN A 164 -5.74 1.02 1.17
N PRO A 165 -6.86 0.31 0.93
CA PRO A 165 -6.90 -0.90 0.12
C PRO A 165 -6.67 -0.59 -1.37
N TYR A 166 -5.60 -1.12 -1.94
CA TYR A 166 -5.27 -1.01 -3.37
C TYR A 166 -5.24 -2.38 -4.06
N PRO A 167 -6.36 -2.82 -4.67
CA PRO A 167 -6.40 -3.98 -5.56
C PRO A 167 -5.41 -3.93 -6.74
N TYR A 168 -4.98 -2.74 -7.15
CA TYR A 168 -3.96 -2.53 -8.18
C TYR A 168 -2.62 -3.18 -7.82
N PHE A 169 -2.07 -2.94 -6.62
CA PHE A 169 -0.78 -3.51 -6.21
C PHE A 169 -0.84 -5.03 -6.04
N ALA A 170 -2.00 -5.55 -5.59
CA ALA A 170 -2.25 -6.98 -5.55
C ALA A 170 -2.28 -7.63 -6.95
N TYR A 171 -2.84 -6.95 -7.97
CA TYR A 171 -2.78 -7.40 -9.36
C TYR A 171 -1.37 -7.29 -9.96
N ARG A 172 -0.64 -6.19 -9.70
CA ARG A 172 0.77 -6.01 -10.13
C ARG A 172 1.66 -7.17 -9.67
N SER A 173 1.37 -7.71 -8.48
CA SER A 173 2.09 -8.84 -7.88
C SER A 173 1.65 -10.21 -8.41
N ASP A 174 0.47 -10.29 -9.04
CA ASP A 174 -0.14 -11.54 -9.54
C ASP A 174 -0.94 -11.27 -10.84
N PRO A 175 -0.25 -11.05 -11.98
CA PRO A 175 -0.85 -10.49 -13.20
C PRO A 175 -1.65 -11.50 -14.05
N ARG A 176 -2.43 -12.37 -13.39
CA ARG A 176 -3.27 -13.38 -14.06
C ARG A 176 -4.67 -12.81 -14.39
N PRO A 177 -5.31 -13.24 -15.50
CA PRO A 177 -6.62 -12.70 -15.91
C PRO A 177 -7.73 -12.84 -14.85
N GLU A 178 -7.74 -13.94 -14.09
CA GLU A 178 -8.69 -14.16 -13.00
C GLU A 178 -8.43 -13.22 -11.80
N THR A 179 -7.16 -12.84 -11.56
CA THR A 179 -6.82 -11.82 -10.56
C THR A 179 -7.22 -10.43 -11.06
N LEU A 180 -7.03 -10.13 -12.34
CA LEU A 180 -7.52 -8.87 -12.93
C LEU A 180 -9.04 -8.74 -12.79
N ALA A 181 -9.79 -9.77 -13.19
CA ALA A 181 -11.25 -9.77 -13.10
C ALA A 181 -11.73 -9.57 -11.64
N PHE A 182 -11.10 -10.25 -10.69
CA PHE A 182 -11.37 -10.12 -9.26
C PHE A 182 -11.01 -8.74 -8.69
N CYS A 183 -9.93 -8.11 -9.15
CA CYS A 183 -9.57 -6.75 -8.74
C CYS A 183 -10.44 -5.66 -9.39
N LEU A 184 -10.95 -5.89 -10.61
CA LEU A 184 -11.79 -4.95 -11.37
C LEU A 184 -13.30 -5.14 -11.15
N PHE A 185 -13.74 -5.93 -10.17
CA PHE A 185 -15.15 -6.28 -9.91
C PHE A 185 -15.88 -6.92 -11.12
N GLN A 186 -15.15 -7.55 -12.03
CA GLN A 186 -15.72 -8.24 -13.20
C GLN A 186 -16.22 -9.64 -12.81
N PRO A 187 -17.10 -10.28 -13.60
CA PRO A 187 -17.55 -11.65 -13.34
C PRO A 187 -16.37 -12.63 -13.20
N ASN A 188 -16.31 -13.32 -12.07
CA ASN A 188 -15.27 -14.28 -11.72
C ASN A 188 -15.83 -15.35 -10.76
N SER A 189 -15.05 -16.38 -10.41
CA SER A 189 -15.48 -17.47 -9.50
C SER A 189 -15.61 -17.07 -8.03
N GLY A 190 -15.11 -15.89 -7.67
CA GLY A 190 -14.80 -15.49 -6.31
C GLY A 190 -13.54 -16.16 -5.75
N ARG A 191 -13.16 -15.73 -4.54
CA ARG A 191 -12.14 -16.35 -3.69
C ARG A 191 -12.79 -16.78 -2.37
N PHE A 192 -12.86 -18.09 -2.16
CA PHE A 192 -13.44 -18.68 -0.97
C PHE A 192 -12.46 -18.66 0.21
N ASP A 193 -12.83 -18.00 1.30
CA ASP A 193 -12.12 -18.10 2.57
C ASP A 193 -12.62 -19.32 3.35
N ALA A 194 -11.74 -20.31 3.49
CA ALA A 194 -12.03 -21.54 4.22
C ALA A 194 -12.30 -21.32 5.73
N ASN A 195 -11.91 -20.19 6.32
CA ASN A 195 -12.14 -19.87 7.72
C ASN A 195 -13.53 -19.28 7.95
N THR A 196 -13.87 -18.16 7.28
CA THR A 196 -15.18 -17.50 7.42
C THR A 196 -16.31 -18.17 6.63
N LYS A 197 -15.98 -19.06 5.68
CA LYS A 197 -16.91 -19.65 4.69
C LYS A 197 -17.53 -18.64 3.73
N ILE A 198 -16.94 -17.45 3.61
CA ILE A 198 -17.38 -16.40 2.68
C ILE A 198 -16.67 -16.61 1.34
N ASN A 199 -17.42 -16.51 0.24
CA ASN A 199 -16.84 -16.35 -1.10
C ASN A 199 -16.80 -14.87 -1.47
N TYR A 200 -15.62 -14.26 -1.43
CA TYR A 200 -15.45 -12.87 -1.84
C TYR A 200 -15.52 -12.79 -3.36
N MET A 201 -16.28 -11.83 -3.90
CA MET A 201 -16.44 -11.68 -5.36
C MET A 201 -15.53 -10.60 -5.97
N ASN A 202 -14.86 -9.80 -5.13
CA ASN A 202 -13.87 -8.82 -5.56
C ASN A 202 -12.78 -8.62 -4.48
N MET A 203 -11.64 -8.04 -4.88
CA MET A 203 -10.49 -7.83 -4.00
C MET A 203 -10.72 -6.73 -2.95
N PHE A 204 -11.50 -5.70 -3.28
CA PHE A 204 -11.77 -4.57 -2.39
C PHE A 204 -12.48 -5.03 -1.11
N ASP A 205 -13.57 -5.79 -1.24
CA ASP A 205 -14.30 -6.37 -0.12
C ASP A 205 -13.39 -7.26 0.73
N ALA A 206 -12.55 -8.09 0.10
CA ALA A 206 -11.63 -8.98 0.80
C ALA A 206 -10.54 -8.22 1.60
N GLN A 207 -10.01 -7.12 1.05
CA GLN A 207 -9.04 -6.27 1.74
C GLN A 207 -9.69 -5.54 2.92
N VAL A 208 -10.90 -4.99 2.73
CA VAL A 208 -11.64 -4.27 3.78
C VAL A 208 -12.11 -5.22 4.90
N ASP A 209 -12.57 -6.43 4.57
CA ASP A 209 -13.00 -7.42 5.56
C ASP A 209 -11.86 -8.12 6.30
N SER A 210 -10.65 -8.14 5.72
CA SER A 210 -9.44 -8.49 6.48
C SER A 210 -9.22 -7.50 7.63
N VAL A 211 -9.33 -6.20 7.36
CA VAL A 211 -9.22 -5.16 8.41
C VAL A 211 -10.33 -5.33 9.45
N ARG A 212 -11.58 -5.57 9.03
CA ARG A 212 -12.69 -5.88 9.96
C ARG A 212 -12.37 -7.10 10.84
N SER A 213 -11.76 -8.14 10.27
CA SER A 213 -11.34 -9.33 11.00
C SER A 213 -10.23 -9.03 12.02
N ALA A 214 -9.25 -8.20 11.67
CA ALA A 214 -8.18 -7.75 12.57
C ALA A 214 -8.74 -6.92 13.75
N LEU A 215 -9.61 -5.95 13.47
CA LEU A 215 -10.32 -5.16 14.49
C LEU A 215 -11.12 -6.06 15.44
N ASN A 216 -11.85 -7.04 14.89
CA ASN A 216 -12.63 -8.01 15.65
C ASN A 216 -11.74 -8.89 16.56
N ALA A 217 -10.58 -9.33 16.06
CA ALA A 217 -9.62 -10.13 16.81
C ALA A 217 -8.97 -9.36 17.98
N MET A 218 -8.77 -8.04 17.82
CA MET A 218 -8.31 -7.17 18.91
C MET A 218 -9.43 -6.73 19.87
N GLY A 219 -10.69 -7.10 19.61
CA GLY A 219 -11.86 -6.76 20.44
C GLY A 219 -12.57 -5.46 20.08
N PHE A 220 -12.12 -4.74 19.05
CA PHE A 220 -12.63 -3.42 18.64
C PHE A 220 -13.74 -3.52 17.58
N LYS A 221 -14.75 -4.37 17.84
CA LYS A 221 -15.82 -4.69 16.88
C LYS A 221 -16.64 -3.48 16.42
N ASN A 222 -16.78 -2.47 17.28
CA ASN A 222 -17.60 -1.28 17.04
C ASN A 222 -16.85 -0.15 16.30
N VAL A 223 -15.54 -0.29 16.05
CA VAL A 223 -14.78 0.71 15.30
C VAL A 223 -15.17 0.61 13.82
N GLU A 224 -15.75 1.67 13.30
CA GLU A 224 -16.09 1.82 11.87
C GLU A 224 -14.82 1.84 11.00
N ILE A 225 -14.94 1.46 9.73
CA ILE A 225 -13.83 1.54 8.76
C ILE A 225 -14.13 2.64 7.74
N VAL A 226 -13.11 3.42 7.39
CA VAL A 226 -13.13 4.35 6.25
C VAL A 226 -11.99 3.99 5.28
N VAL A 227 -12.31 3.87 4.00
CA VAL A 227 -11.31 3.73 2.94
C VAL A 227 -10.79 5.11 2.58
N ALA A 228 -9.64 5.48 3.13
CA ALA A 228 -9.08 6.82 2.97
C ALA A 228 -8.37 7.01 1.62
N GLU A 229 -7.88 5.93 0.98
CA GLU A 229 -7.35 5.95 -0.38
C GLU A 229 -7.64 4.62 -1.09
N THR A 230 -8.07 4.70 -2.35
CA THR A 230 -8.08 3.56 -3.27
C THR A 230 -8.21 4.08 -4.70
N GLY A 231 -7.55 3.44 -5.65
CA GLY A 231 -7.53 3.88 -7.04
C GLY A 231 -6.77 2.93 -7.95
N TRP A 232 -6.66 3.31 -9.22
CA TRP A 232 -5.96 2.54 -10.25
C TRP A 232 -5.34 3.50 -11.28
N PRO A 233 -4.05 3.37 -11.60
CA PRO A 233 -3.38 4.30 -12.50
C PRO A 233 -3.76 4.02 -13.96
N TYR A 234 -4.00 5.06 -14.76
CA TYR A 234 -4.43 4.91 -16.15
C TYR A 234 -3.26 4.79 -17.15
N LYS A 235 -2.03 5.04 -16.69
CA LYS A 235 -0.77 5.00 -17.43
C LYS A 235 0.34 4.60 -16.47
N GLY A 236 1.39 3.96 -16.97
CA GLY A 236 2.59 3.59 -16.23
C GLY A 236 3.77 3.38 -17.17
N ASP A 237 4.91 2.95 -16.61
CA ASP A 237 6.11 2.65 -17.39
C ASP A 237 5.96 1.34 -18.18
N SER A 238 6.81 1.09 -19.17
CA SER A 238 6.67 -0.05 -20.12
C SER A 238 6.76 -1.43 -19.47
N ASP A 239 7.32 -1.51 -18.27
CA ASP A 239 7.45 -2.70 -17.42
C ASP A 239 6.33 -2.82 -16.37
N GLU A 240 5.44 -1.83 -16.26
CA GLU A 240 4.31 -1.86 -15.33
C GLU A 240 3.09 -2.56 -15.92
N VAL A 241 2.70 -3.69 -15.33
CA VAL A 241 1.52 -4.46 -15.75
C VAL A 241 0.28 -3.97 -15.01
N GLY A 242 -0.76 -3.58 -15.76
CA GLY A 242 -2.05 -3.17 -15.20
C GLY A 242 -2.47 -1.71 -15.44
N PRO A 243 -1.57 -0.71 -15.51
CA PRO A 243 -1.95 0.65 -15.83
C PRO A 243 -2.54 0.77 -17.25
N SER A 244 -3.80 1.15 -17.35
CA SER A 244 -4.47 1.46 -18.62
C SER A 244 -5.75 2.27 -18.37
N ILE A 245 -6.21 3.02 -19.38
CA ILE A 245 -7.46 3.79 -19.29
C ILE A 245 -8.66 2.85 -19.06
N GLU A 246 -8.65 1.68 -19.70
CA GLU A 246 -9.69 0.66 -19.60
C GLU A 246 -9.77 0.10 -18.18
N ASN A 247 -8.62 -0.27 -17.60
CA ASN A 247 -8.55 -0.83 -16.24
C ASN A 247 -8.86 0.23 -15.19
N ALA A 248 -8.34 1.46 -15.33
CA ALA A 248 -8.63 2.54 -14.39
C ALA A 248 -10.10 2.95 -14.41
N LYS A 249 -10.72 3.02 -15.60
CA LYS A 249 -12.15 3.24 -15.78
C LYS A 249 -12.99 2.09 -15.20
N ALA A 250 -12.61 0.85 -15.46
CA ALA A 250 -13.30 -0.32 -14.94
C ALA A 250 -13.25 -0.36 -13.40
N TYR A 251 -12.07 -0.17 -12.81
CA TYR A 251 -11.90 -0.16 -11.35
C TYR A 251 -12.73 0.94 -10.69
N ASN A 252 -12.47 2.20 -11.03
CA ASN A 252 -13.11 3.34 -10.39
C ASN A 252 -14.63 3.39 -10.68
N GLY A 253 -15.06 3.02 -11.89
CA GLY A 253 -16.47 2.95 -12.26
C GLY A 253 -17.23 1.82 -11.54
N ASN A 254 -16.65 0.63 -11.45
CA ASN A 254 -17.30 -0.50 -10.78
C ASN A 254 -17.27 -0.35 -9.25
N LEU A 255 -16.21 0.23 -8.68
CA LEU A 255 -16.18 0.61 -7.26
C LEU A 255 -17.31 1.60 -6.94
N ILE A 256 -17.50 2.65 -7.76
CA ILE A 256 -18.63 3.57 -7.60
C ILE A 256 -19.98 2.84 -7.70
N ALA A 257 -20.13 1.89 -8.63
CA ALA A 257 -21.35 1.09 -8.75
C ALA A 257 -21.60 0.20 -7.53
N HIS A 258 -20.56 -0.46 -7.00
CA HIS A 258 -20.60 -1.24 -5.77
C HIS A 258 -21.01 -0.36 -4.58
N LEU A 259 -20.37 0.80 -4.39
CA LEU A 259 -20.72 1.73 -3.31
C LEU A 259 -22.14 2.29 -3.44
N ARG A 260 -22.66 2.45 -4.67
CA ARG A 260 -24.06 2.87 -4.91
C ARG A 260 -25.08 1.76 -4.66
N SER A 261 -24.68 0.49 -4.69
CA SER A 261 -25.57 -0.64 -4.44
C SER A 261 -26.02 -0.75 -2.98
N MET A 262 -25.33 -0.07 -2.05
CA MET A 262 -25.52 -0.20 -0.59
C MET A 262 -25.35 -1.63 -0.05
N ALA A 263 -24.77 -2.55 -0.84
CA ALA A 263 -24.51 -3.92 -0.40
C ALA A 263 -23.57 -3.99 0.81
N GLY A 264 -22.59 -3.08 0.88
CA GLY A 264 -21.48 -3.17 1.83
C GLY A 264 -20.55 -4.35 1.51
N THR A 265 -19.71 -4.72 2.47
CA THR A 265 -18.84 -5.90 2.37
C THR A 265 -19.51 -7.12 3.04
N PRO A 266 -19.08 -8.36 2.76
CA PRO A 266 -19.63 -9.56 3.40
C PRO A 266 -19.66 -9.55 4.95
N LEU A 267 -18.67 -8.96 5.63
CA LEU A 267 -18.66 -8.78 7.10
C LEU A 267 -19.28 -7.46 7.57
N MET A 268 -19.58 -6.52 6.67
CA MET A 268 -20.27 -5.26 6.97
C MET A 268 -21.42 -4.99 5.97
N PRO A 269 -22.43 -5.88 5.90
CA PRO A 269 -23.46 -5.81 4.88
C PRO A 269 -24.50 -4.70 5.15
N GLY A 270 -25.13 -4.21 4.08
CA GLY A 270 -26.26 -3.26 4.13
C GLY A 270 -25.88 -1.80 4.39
N LYS A 271 -24.59 -1.46 4.38
CA LYS A 271 -24.06 -0.11 4.53
C LYS A 271 -22.81 0.06 3.67
N SER A 272 -22.79 1.07 2.81
CA SER A 272 -21.59 1.40 2.04
C SER A 272 -20.47 1.93 2.94
N VAL A 273 -19.24 1.49 2.65
CA VAL A 273 -18.03 1.96 3.31
C VAL A 273 -17.70 3.36 2.76
N ASP A 274 -17.52 4.34 3.63
CA ASP A 274 -17.04 5.67 3.24
C ASP A 274 -15.70 5.53 2.52
N THR A 275 -15.63 5.96 1.25
CA THR A 275 -14.52 5.65 0.35
C THR A 275 -14.04 6.88 -0.40
N TYR A 276 -12.74 7.14 -0.34
CA TYR A 276 -12.08 8.28 -0.98
C TYR A 276 -11.23 7.80 -2.16
N LEU A 277 -11.66 8.17 -3.37
CA LEU A 277 -10.97 7.82 -4.60
C LEU A 277 -9.61 8.53 -4.67
N PHE A 278 -8.58 7.82 -5.10
CA PHE A 278 -7.24 8.34 -5.36
C PHE A 278 -7.00 8.40 -6.89
N ALA A 279 -6.92 9.58 -7.52
CA ALA A 279 -7.04 10.94 -6.98
C ALA A 279 -7.78 11.91 -7.91
N ILE A 280 -8.01 13.15 -7.47
CA ILE A 280 -8.71 14.16 -8.29
C ILE A 280 -7.91 14.59 -9.53
N TYR A 281 -6.60 14.78 -9.40
CA TYR A 281 -5.68 15.19 -10.45
C TYR A 281 -4.45 14.29 -10.46
N ASP A 282 -3.72 14.29 -11.57
CA ASP A 282 -2.37 13.74 -11.60
C ASP A 282 -1.40 14.62 -10.78
N GLU A 283 -0.49 13.96 -10.07
CA GLU A 283 0.54 14.60 -9.25
C GLU A 283 1.89 14.48 -9.97
N ASP A 284 2.17 15.36 -10.93
CA ASP A 284 3.30 15.22 -11.87
C ASP A 284 4.70 15.36 -11.24
N LEU A 285 4.79 15.95 -10.04
CA LEU A 285 6.03 16.02 -9.26
C LEU A 285 6.23 14.79 -8.34
N LYS A 286 5.37 13.76 -8.39
CA LYS A 286 5.58 12.54 -7.59
C LYS A 286 6.84 11.78 -8.04
N PRO A 287 7.73 11.39 -7.09
CA PRO A 287 8.87 10.54 -7.38
C PRO A 287 8.41 9.08 -7.65
N GLY A 288 9.28 8.29 -8.27
CA GLY A 288 9.03 6.86 -8.54
C GLY A 288 8.52 6.58 -9.97
N PRO A 289 7.88 5.42 -10.19
CA PRO A 289 7.35 5.00 -11.50
C PRO A 289 6.33 5.99 -12.07
N SER A 290 6.07 5.97 -13.38
CA SER A 290 5.09 6.90 -13.96
C SER A 290 3.63 6.59 -13.59
N SER A 291 3.33 5.38 -13.08
CA SER A 291 2.03 5.09 -12.47
C SER A 291 1.65 6.04 -11.33
N GLU A 292 2.61 6.43 -10.48
CA GLU A 292 2.40 7.39 -9.37
C GLU A 292 1.94 8.77 -9.83
N ARG A 293 2.23 9.12 -11.09
CA ARG A 293 1.90 10.39 -11.75
C ARG A 293 0.68 10.26 -12.68
N SER A 294 -0.14 9.23 -12.53
CA SER A 294 -1.22 8.89 -13.48
C SER A 294 -2.47 8.27 -12.83
N PHE A 295 -2.86 8.77 -11.66
CA PHE A 295 -4.07 8.37 -10.91
C PHE A 295 -5.25 9.36 -11.06
N GLY A 296 -5.07 10.48 -11.78
CA GLY A 296 -6.03 11.57 -11.88
C GLY A 296 -7.32 11.21 -12.62
N ILE A 297 -8.46 11.33 -11.93
CA ILE A 297 -9.80 11.21 -12.51
C ILE A 297 -10.12 12.42 -13.41
N PHE A 298 -9.57 13.59 -13.08
CA PHE A 298 -9.61 14.80 -13.89
C PHE A 298 -8.19 15.27 -14.25
N LYS A 299 -8.10 16.06 -15.32
CA LYS A 299 -6.89 16.76 -15.72
C LYS A 299 -6.85 18.18 -15.15
N SER A 300 -5.70 18.83 -15.25
CA SER A 300 -5.50 20.24 -14.91
C SER A 300 -6.30 21.24 -15.78
N ASP A 301 -6.88 20.80 -16.91
CA ASP A 301 -7.85 21.58 -17.69
C ASP A 301 -9.31 21.43 -17.21
N LEU A 302 -9.53 20.72 -16.10
CA LEU A 302 -10.83 20.36 -15.49
C LEU A 302 -11.67 19.35 -16.31
N THR A 303 -11.15 18.81 -17.41
CA THR A 303 -11.81 17.71 -18.13
C THR A 303 -11.60 16.37 -17.42
N MET A 304 -12.52 15.42 -17.60
CA MET A 304 -12.34 14.05 -17.10
C MET A 304 -11.28 13.31 -17.92
N THR A 305 -10.40 12.59 -17.24
CA THR A 305 -9.44 11.67 -17.89
C THR A 305 -10.18 10.48 -18.50
N TYR A 306 -11.19 9.97 -17.78
CA TYR A 306 -12.12 8.94 -18.23
C TYR A 306 -13.43 9.04 -17.42
N ASP A 307 -14.58 8.77 -18.05
CA ASP A 307 -15.88 8.87 -17.36
C ASP A 307 -16.15 7.63 -16.48
N ILE A 308 -16.40 7.88 -15.19
CA ILE A 308 -16.74 6.90 -14.15
C ILE A 308 -18.12 7.14 -13.52
N GLY A 309 -18.98 7.92 -14.18
CA GLY A 309 -20.36 8.14 -13.74
C GLY A 309 -20.50 9.07 -12.53
N LEU A 310 -19.58 10.03 -12.36
CA LEU A 310 -19.62 11.03 -11.28
C LEU A 310 -20.44 12.29 -11.62
N SER A 311 -20.79 12.53 -12.89
CA SER A 311 -21.58 13.71 -13.27
C SER A 311 -23.00 13.65 -12.69
N LYS A 312 -23.46 14.75 -12.06
CA LYS A 312 -24.86 14.86 -11.59
C LYS A 312 -25.90 14.79 -12.72
N SER A 313 -25.47 15.07 -13.96
CA SER A 313 -26.34 15.05 -15.14
C SER A 313 -26.62 13.64 -15.67
N SER A 314 -25.84 12.63 -15.28
CA SER A 314 -25.95 11.25 -15.79
C SER A 314 -27.05 10.43 -15.13
N GLN A 315 -28.01 11.05 -14.43
CA GLN A 315 -29.19 10.38 -13.86
C GLN A 315 -30.35 10.27 -14.87
N THR A 316 -30.03 9.83 -16.09
CA THR A 316 -31.01 9.26 -17.01
C THR A 316 -30.77 7.76 -17.04
N PRO A 317 -31.73 6.90 -16.62
CA PRO A 317 -31.53 5.46 -16.71
C PRO A 317 -31.41 5.06 -18.18
N SER A 318 -30.22 4.59 -18.57
CA SER A 318 -29.95 4.07 -19.90
C SER A 318 -30.82 2.84 -20.16
N VAL A 319 -31.95 3.03 -20.86
CA VAL A 319 -32.80 1.93 -21.31
C VAL A 319 -32.04 1.16 -22.39
N THR A 320 -31.48 0.02 -21.99
CA THR A 320 -31.12 -1.09 -22.89
C THR A 320 -32.06 -2.28 -22.66
N PRO A 321 -32.27 -3.16 -23.65
CA PRO A 321 -33.62 -3.67 -23.88
C PRO A 321 -34.04 -4.86 -23.00
N ALA A 322 -35.21 -4.72 -22.40
CA ALA A 322 -36.14 -5.79 -22.01
C ALA A 322 -35.55 -7.16 -21.59
N MET A 323 -35.24 -7.33 -20.30
CA MET A 323 -35.42 -8.65 -19.67
C MET A 323 -36.92 -9.02 -19.71
N PRO A 324 -37.29 -10.23 -20.14
CA PRO A 324 -38.65 -10.74 -19.97
C PRO A 324 -39.03 -10.82 -18.48
N LYS A 325 -40.29 -10.51 -18.19
CA LYS A 325 -40.84 -10.43 -16.83
C LYS A 325 -40.67 -11.74 -16.07
N THR A 326 -40.23 -11.64 -14.81
CA THR A 326 -40.41 -12.67 -13.78
C THR A 326 -41.90 -12.97 -13.59
N PRO A 327 -42.32 -14.24 -13.55
CA PRO A 327 -43.52 -14.65 -12.82
C PRO A 327 -43.16 -14.96 -11.36
N ALA A 328 -44.04 -14.51 -10.47
CA ALA A 328 -43.94 -14.57 -9.02
C ALA A 328 -43.31 -15.81 -8.37
N THR A 329 -42.63 -15.57 -7.25
CA THR A 329 -42.33 -16.54 -6.19
C THR A 329 -43.59 -17.33 -5.78
N PRO A 330 -43.46 -18.64 -5.55
CA PRO A 330 -44.26 -19.32 -4.53
C PRO A 330 -43.39 -19.82 -3.37
N SER A 331 -43.93 -19.61 -2.17
CA SER A 331 -43.56 -20.20 -0.89
C SER A 331 -42.93 -21.60 -0.94
N ALA A 332 -41.97 -21.83 -0.02
CA ALA A 332 -41.47 -23.16 0.32
C ALA A 332 -42.60 -24.13 0.75
N GLN A 333 -42.40 -25.43 0.47
CA GLN A 333 -42.85 -26.69 1.15
C GLN A 333 -42.55 -27.90 0.20
N PRO A 334 -42.65 -29.18 0.61
CA PRO A 334 -41.52 -30.00 1.07
C PRO A 334 -40.97 -31.04 0.06
N LYS A 335 -39.84 -31.64 0.43
CA LYS A 335 -38.99 -32.58 -0.34
C LYS A 335 -39.74 -33.74 -1.04
N LYS A 336 -39.58 -33.84 -2.37
CA LYS A 336 -39.49 -35.13 -3.08
C LYS A 336 -38.02 -35.42 -3.40
N ALA A 337 -37.65 -36.70 -3.54
CA ALA A 337 -36.31 -37.07 -3.98
C ALA A 337 -36.12 -36.67 -5.45
N ALA A 338 -35.31 -35.64 -5.68
CA ALA A 338 -34.80 -35.28 -6.99
C ALA A 338 -33.41 -35.87 -7.18
N TRP A 339 -33.10 -36.26 -8.41
CA TRP A 339 -31.78 -36.69 -8.86
C TRP A 339 -31.22 -35.62 -9.80
N CYS A 340 -29.91 -35.38 -9.73
CA CYS A 340 -29.26 -34.49 -10.71
C CYS A 340 -28.79 -35.32 -11.92
N VAL A 341 -29.17 -34.93 -13.13
CA VAL A 341 -28.81 -35.64 -14.37
C VAL A 341 -28.39 -34.66 -15.48
N PRO A 342 -27.52 -35.06 -16.42
CA PRO A 342 -27.17 -34.24 -17.58
C PRO A 342 -28.41 -33.90 -18.42
N LYS A 343 -28.44 -32.69 -18.98
CA LYS A 343 -29.44 -32.30 -20.00
C LYS A 343 -29.14 -33.03 -21.31
N ALA A 344 -30.18 -33.39 -22.06
CA ALA A 344 -30.03 -33.94 -23.40
C ALA A 344 -29.48 -32.85 -24.36
N GLY A 345 -28.49 -33.21 -25.19
CA GLY A 345 -27.87 -32.31 -26.17
C GLY A 345 -26.65 -31.52 -25.68
N VAL A 346 -26.16 -31.77 -24.47
CA VAL A 346 -24.86 -31.25 -24.00
C VAL A 346 -23.71 -31.91 -24.78
N SER A 347 -22.67 -31.14 -25.14
CA SER A 347 -21.51 -31.69 -25.83
C SER A 347 -20.57 -32.46 -24.90
N ASP A 348 -19.89 -33.49 -25.42
CA ASP A 348 -18.97 -34.33 -24.63
C ASP A 348 -17.88 -33.51 -23.91
N ALA A 349 -17.39 -32.43 -24.52
CA ALA A 349 -16.40 -31.55 -23.88
C ALA A 349 -16.96 -30.83 -22.63
N GLN A 350 -18.21 -30.35 -22.69
CA GLN A 350 -18.88 -29.72 -21.54
C GLN A 350 -19.25 -30.77 -20.47
N LEU A 351 -19.56 -31.98 -20.90
CA LEU A 351 -19.92 -33.10 -20.03
C LEU A 351 -18.71 -33.65 -19.28
N GLN A 352 -17.55 -33.74 -19.95
CA GLN A 352 -16.25 -34.07 -19.34
C GLN A 352 -15.84 -32.99 -18.33
N ALA A 353 -15.88 -31.71 -18.70
CA ALA A 353 -15.55 -30.61 -17.78
C ALA A 353 -16.43 -30.62 -16.52
N SER A 354 -17.70 -31.03 -16.65
CA SER A 354 -18.63 -31.14 -15.51
C SER A 354 -18.39 -32.39 -14.65
N LEU A 355 -17.95 -33.50 -15.25
CA LEU A 355 -17.49 -34.70 -14.55
C LEU A 355 -16.19 -34.42 -13.77
N ASP A 356 -15.21 -33.80 -14.43
CA ASP A 356 -13.92 -33.41 -13.83
C ASP A 356 -14.13 -32.44 -12.67
N TYR A 357 -15.04 -31.47 -12.83
CA TYR A 357 -15.45 -30.57 -11.75
C TYR A 357 -16.07 -31.34 -10.58
N ALA A 358 -17.05 -32.22 -10.82
CA ALA A 358 -17.70 -32.99 -9.75
C ALA A 358 -16.68 -33.82 -8.94
N CYS A 359 -15.80 -34.56 -9.62
CA CYS A 359 -14.76 -35.36 -8.98
C CYS A 359 -13.69 -34.50 -8.28
N GLY A 360 -13.38 -33.32 -8.82
CA GLY A 360 -12.42 -32.37 -8.26
C GLY A 360 -12.88 -31.71 -6.94
N GLN A 361 -14.18 -31.68 -6.64
CA GLN A 361 -14.73 -31.14 -5.38
C GLN A 361 -14.70 -32.15 -4.21
N GLY A 362 -13.96 -33.26 -4.31
CA GLY A 362 -13.81 -34.25 -3.24
C GLY A 362 -14.92 -35.32 -3.20
N ILE A 363 -15.67 -35.47 -4.29
CA ILE A 363 -16.65 -36.54 -4.47
C ILE A 363 -15.93 -37.84 -4.85
N ASP A 364 -16.32 -38.96 -4.24
CA ASP A 364 -15.72 -40.26 -4.56
C ASP A 364 -16.17 -40.77 -5.95
N CYS A 365 -15.32 -40.50 -6.94
CA CYS A 365 -15.47 -41.00 -8.30
C CYS A 365 -14.76 -42.36 -8.54
N SER A 366 -14.22 -43.00 -7.50
CA SER A 366 -13.65 -44.37 -7.64
C SER A 366 -14.66 -45.40 -8.19
N PRO A 367 -15.98 -45.37 -7.85
CA PRO A 367 -16.95 -46.32 -8.37
C PRO A 367 -17.19 -46.25 -9.88
N ILE A 368 -16.83 -45.15 -10.55
CA ILE A 368 -16.97 -44.95 -12.00
C ILE A 368 -15.63 -45.08 -12.76
N GLN A 369 -14.56 -45.54 -12.10
CA GLN A 369 -13.30 -45.89 -12.75
C GLN A 369 -13.34 -47.34 -13.28
N PRO A 370 -12.44 -47.73 -14.21
CA PRO A 370 -12.39 -49.10 -14.73
C PRO A 370 -12.30 -50.16 -13.63
N GLY A 371 -13.28 -51.08 -13.58
CA GLY A 371 -13.41 -52.09 -12.53
C GLY A 371 -14.24 -51.66 -11.31
N GLY A 372 -14.73 -50.42 -11.27
CA GLY A 372 -15.62 -49.90 -10.23
C GLY A 372 -17.08 -50.39 -10.37
N ALA A 373 -17.80 -50.40 -9.24
CA ALA A 373 -19.16 -50.95 -9.14
C ALA A 373 -20.24 -50.18 -9.94
N CYS A 374 -19.94 -48.96 -10.40
CA CYS A 374 -20.81 -48.11 -11.21
C CYS A 374 -20.16 -47.71 -12.55
N PHE A 375 -19.14 -48.45 -13.00
CA PHE A 375 -18.45 -48.20 -14.27
C PHE A 375 -19.36 -48.43 -15.50
N GLU A 376 -20.32 -49.36 -15.41
CA GLU A 376 -21.19 -49.72 -16.54
C GLU A 376 -22.56 -49.02 -16.48
N PRO A 377 -23.09 -48.50 -17.62
CA PRO A 377 -22.49 -48.55 -18.95
C PRO A 377 -21.34 -47.54 -19.10
N ASN A 378 -20.20 -47.99 -19.64
CA ASN A 378 -19.02 -47.16 -19.86
C ASN A 378 -19.25 -46.07 -20.93
N THR A 379 -19.88 -44.98 -20.51
CA THR A 379 -20.20 -43.81 -21.33
C THR A 379 -20.05 -42.55 -20.49
N LEU A 380 -19.52 -41.49 -21.11
CA LEU A 380 -19.27 -40.22 -20.43
C LEU A 380 -20.55 -39.65 -19.77
N ALA A 381 -21.71 -39.79 -20.43
CA ALA A 381 -22.99 -39.34 -19.89
C ALA A 381 -23.43 -40.10 -18.63
N SER A 382 -23.17 -41.42 -18.53
CA SER A 382 -23.51 -42.19 -17.33
C SER A 382 -22.55 -41.91 -16.17
N HIS A 383 -21.25 -41.73 -16.45
CA HIS A 383 -20.26 -41.33 -15.45
C HIS A 383 -20.51 -39.92 -14.93
N ALA A 384 -20.78 -38.96 -15.82
CA ALA A 384 -21.19 -37.60 -15.46
C ALA A 384 -22.49 -37.60 -14.64
N ALA A 385 -23.51 -38.37 -15.03
CA ALA A 385 -24.75 -38.47 -14.26
C ALA A 385 -24.53 -39.02 -12.84
N TYR A 386 -23.64 -40.00 -12.67
CA TYR A 386 -23.27 -40.50 -11.35
C TYR A 386 -22.60 -39.42 -10.50
N ALA A 387 -21.57 -38.77 -11.04
CA ALA A 387 -20.79 -37.76 -10.30
C ALA A 387 -21.60 -36.49 -9.99
N MET A 388 -22.36 -35.97 -10.96
CA MET A 388 -23.27 -34.83 -10.78
C MET A 388 -24.35 -35.12 -9.73
N ASN A 389 -24.97 -36.32 -9.77
CA ASN A 389 -25.94 -36.70 -8.75
C ASN A 389 -25.27 -36.85 -7.38
N LEU A 390 -24.10 -37.49 -7.28
CA LEU A 390 -23.45 -37.68 -5.99
C LEU A 390 -23.05 -36.34 -5.35
N PHE A 391 -22.51 -35.40 -6.14
CA PHE A 391 -22.28 -34.00 -5.75
C PHE A 391 -23.56 -33.34 -5.22
N TYR A 392 -24.64 -33.37 -6.01
CA TYR A 392 -25.94 -32.81 -5.61
C TYR A 392 -26.50 -33.43 -4.32
N GLN A 393 -26.36 -34.75 -4.12
CA GLN A 393 -26.86 -35.44 -2.94
C GLN A 393 -26.03 -35.17 -1.67
N SER A 394 -24.76 -34.77 -1.82
CA SER A 394 -23.85 -34.36 -0.74
C SER A 394 -23.96 -32.90 -0.34
N SER A 395 -24.54 -32.05 -1.20
CA SER A 395 -24.86 -30.64 -0.91
C SER A 395 -26.23 -30.49 -0.23
N ASP A 396 -26.63 -29.24 0.08
CA ASP A 396 -27.94 -28.91 0.68
C ASP A 396 -29.15 -29.13 -0.26
N ARG A 397 -28.91 -29.63 -1.49
CA ARG A 397 -29.90 -30.04 -2.50
C ARG A 397 -30.73 -28.88 -3.05
N SER A 398 -30.14 -27.69 -3.12
CA SER A 398 -30.75 -26.54 -3.79
C SER A 398 -30.77 -26.74 -5.31
N ALA A 399 -31.70 -26.09 -6.03
CA ALA A 399 -31.77 -26.22 -7.49
C ALA A 399 -30.51 -25.73 -8.22
N LEU A 400 -29.69 -24.89 -7.57
CA LEU A 400 -28.43 -24.36 -8.10
C LEU A 400 -27.29 -25.39 -8.02
N ASP A 401 -27.31 -26.29 -7.03
CA ASP A 401 -26.34 -27.39 -6.87
C ASP A 401 -26.41 -28.44 -8.00
N CYS A 402 -27.40 -28.30 -8.89
CA CYS A 402 -27.62 -29.15 -10.06
C CYS A 402 -27.60 -28.37 -11.40
N ASP A 403 -27.03 -27.17 -11.44
CA ASP A 403 -26.95 -26.43 -12.70
C ASP A 403 -25.76 -26.88 -13.58
N PHE A 404 -24.58 -27.05 -12.98
CA PHE A 404 -23.31 -27.41 -13.66
C PHE A 404 -23.08 -26.57 -14.93
N SER A 405 -23.08 -25.24 -14.80
CA SER A 405 -22.98 -24.29 -15.93
C SER A 405 -24.05 -24.57 -17.00
N GLN A 406 -25.30 -24.72 -16.54
CA GLN A 406 -26.49 -25.14 -17.28
C GLN A 406 -26.41 -26.50 -17.99
N THR A 407 -25.43 -27.37 -17.72
CA THR A 407 -25.34 -28.70 -18.34
C THR A 407 -26.20 -29.76 -17.65
N ALA A 408 -26.64 -29.55 -16.40
CA ALA A 408 -27.42 -30.52 -15.64
C ALA A 408 -28.84 -30.02 -15.31
N MET A 409 -29.71 -30.93 -14.89
CA MET A 409 -31.10 -30.65 -14.49
C MET A 409 -31.60 -31.61 -13.42
N LEU A 410 -32.56 -31.14 -12.61
CA LEU A 410 -33.26 -31.99 -11.65
C LEU A 410 -34.28 -32.89 -12.34
N SER A 411 -34.18 -34.18 -12.10
CA SER A 411 -35.09 -35.23 -12.55
C SER A 411 -35.82 -35.86 -11.37
N SER A 412 -37.11 -36.15 -11.53
CA SER A 412 -37.90 -36.97 -10.59
C SER A 412 -37.79 -38.48 -10.88
N ASN A 413 -37.03 -38.86 -11.91
CA ASN A 413 -36.84 -40.24 -12.33
C ASN A 413 -35.44 -40.70 -11.92
N ASN A 414 -35.35 -41.81 -11.19
CA ASN A 414 -34.09 -42.40 -10.74
C ASN A 414 -33.28 -42.90 -11.96
N PRO A 415 -32.05 -42.42 -12.21
CA PRO A 415 -31.22 -42.87 -13.32
C PRO A 415 -30.58 -44.25 -13.10
N SER A 416 -30.70 -44.84 -11.90
CA SER A 416 -30.10 -46.14 -11.59
C SER A 416 -30.75 -47.29 -12.37
N SER A 417 -29.94 -47.99 -13.17
CA SER A 417 -30.32 -49.14 -13.97
C SER A 417 -30.17 -50.49 -13.26
N LYS A 418 -30.42 -50.57 -11.93
CA LYS A 418 -30.77 -51.80 -11.16
C LYS A 418 -31.14 -51.51 -9.68
N PRO A 419 -31.81 -52.44 -8.95
CA PRO A 419 -32.18 -52.26 -7.54
C PRO A 419 -31.03 -52.48 -6.54
N SER A 420 -31.21 -51.95 -5.33
CA SER A 420 -30.25 -51.78 -4.22
C SER A 420 -29.83 -53.03 -3.43
N VAL A 421 -28.68 -52.95 -2.75
CA VAL A 421 -28.24 -53.81 -1.62
C VAL A 421 -27.73 -52.91 -0.45
N PRO A 422 -27.90 -53.27 0.85
CA PRO A 422 -27.71 -52.33 1.97
C PRO A 422 -26.26 -52.17 2.50
N ILE A 423 -26.04 -51.07 3.23
CA ILE A 423 -24.78 -50.67 3.88
C ILE A 423 -24.73 -51.14 5.36
N PRO A 424 -23.59 -51.62 5.89
CA PRO A 424 -23.40 -51.87 7.33
C PRO A 424 -22.87 -50.64 8.11
N SER A 425 -23.26 -50.52 9.38
CA SER A 425 -22.99 -49.37 10.27
C SER A 425 -21.55 -49.27 10.79
N PRO A 426 -21.06 -48.06 11.18
CA PRO A 426 -19.71 -47.87 11.71
C PRO A 426 -19.61 -48.07 13.23
N THR A 427 -18.46 -48.60 13.68
CA THR A 427 -18.11 -48.73 15.11
C THR A 427 -17.20 -47.58 15.55
N ILE A 428 -17.47 -47.01 16.72
CA ILE A 428 -16.68 -45.92 17.32
C ILE A 428 -15.34 -46.45 17.84
N SER A 429 -14.24 -45.74 17.58
CA SER A 429 -12.94 -45.97 18.21
C SER A 429 -12.37 -44.65 18.76
N THR A 430 -11.89 -44.69 20.01
CA THR A 430 -11.45 -43.52 20.76
C THR A 430 -9.94 -43.31 20.66
N SER A 431 -9.52 -42.19 20.08
CA SER A 431 -8.13 -41.73 20.11
C SER A 431 -8.08 -40.20 20.01
N HIS A 432 -7.90 -39.50 21.13
CA HIS A 432 -7.80 -38.02 21.17
C HIS A 432 -6.56 -37.49 21.94
N GLY A 433 -5.77 -38.36 22.59
CA GLY A 433 -4.60 -37.93 23.36
C GLY A 433 -3.32 -37.72 22.54
N ARG A 434 -3.08 -38.54 21.50
CA ARG A 434 -1.79 -38.55 20.76
C ARG A 434 -1.62 -37.37 19.80
N GLU A 435 -2.67 -36.95 19.11
CA GLU A 435 -2.57 -35.86 18.12
C GLU A 435 -2.30 -34.48 18.75
N ALA A 436 -2.88 -34.21 19.93
CA ALA A 436 -2.67 -32.95 20.63
C ALA A 436 -1.19 -32.77 21.04
N LEU A 437 -0.58 -33.82 21.61
CA LEU A 437 0.83 -33.80 22.01
C LEU A 437 1.77 -33.63 20.81
N LEU A 438 1.49 -34.30 19.68
CA LEU A 438 2.26 -34.15 18.44
C LEU A 438 2.17 -32.74 17.85
N LYS A 439 0.99 -32.09 17.91
CA LYS A 439 0.81 -30.70 17.45
C LYS A 439 1.62 -29.70 18.30
N VAL A 440 1.66 -29.88 19.62
CA VAL A 440 2.46 -29.03 20.53
C VAL A 440 3.96 -29.20 20.28
N ILE A 441 4.46 -30.44 20.18
CA ILE A 441 5.88 -30.71 19.90
C ILE A 441 6.30 -30.13 18.54
N ARG A 442 5.46 -30.27 17.50
CA ARG A 442 5.72 -29.71 16.16
C ARG A 442 5.80 -28.18 16.15
N SER A 443 4.96 -27.51 16.95
CA SER A 443 4.95 -26.03 17.11
C SER A 443 6.14 -25.51 17.91
N TRP A 444 6.58 -26.24 18.93
CA TRP A 444 7.78 -25.88 19.71
C TRP A 444 9.06 -26.07 18.88
N ALA A 445 9.16 -27.19 18.15
CA ALA A 445 10.31 -27.49 17.29
C ALA A 445 10.47 -26.47 16.15
N SER A 446 9.38 -26.06 15.48
CA SER A 446 9.46 -25.08 14.38
C SER A 446 9.90 -23.70 14.87
N LYS A 447 9.44 -23.23 16.04
CA LYS A 447 9.91 -21.97 16.62
C LYS A 447 11.40 -21.99 16.95
N LYS A 448 11.92 -23.09 17.51
CA LYS A 448 13.36 -23.21 17.81
C LYS A 448 14.21 -23.37 16.55
N PHE A 449 13.70 -24.03 15.51
CA PHE A 449 14.34 -24.09 14.19
C PHE A 449 14.49 -22.71 13.55
N MET A 450 13.44 -21.89 13.56
CA MET A 450 13.50 -20.52 13.00
C MET A 450 14.55 -19.64 13.70
N THR A 451 14.63 -19.67 15.03
CA THR A 451 15.70 -18.94 15.75
C THR A 451 17.10 -19.45 15.38
N GLY A 452 17.26 -20.77 15.21
CA GLY A 452 18.50 -21.37 14.72
C GLY A 452 18.89 -20.85 13.32
N CYS A 453 17.93 -20.82 12.39
CA CYS A 453 18.14 -20.28 11.04
C CYS A 453 18.52 -18.79 11.04
N VAL A 454 17.89 -17.96 11.87
CA VAL A 454 18.20 -16.52 11.93
C VAL A 454 19.64 -16.25 12.43
N ILE A 455 20.19 -17.09 13.31
CA ILE A 455 21.57 -16.96 13.79
C ILE A 455 22.56 -17.60 12.81
N LEU A 456 22.22 -18.78 12.26
CA LEU A 456 23.11 -19.53 11.37
C LEU A 456 23.16 -18.96 9.95
N LEU A 457 22.11 -18.30 9.45
CA LEU A 457 22.08 -17.77 8.08
C LEU A 457 23.13 -16.67 7.85
N PRO A 458 23.28 -15.64 8.71
CA PRO A 458 24.38 -14.69 8.61
C PRO A 458 25.75 -15.39 8.67
N MET A 459 25.95 -16.33 9.61
CA MET A 459 27.22 -17.06 9.73
C MET A 459 27.54 -17.90 8.49
N ALA A 460 26.54 -18.55 7.89
CA ALA A 460 26.68 -19.35 6.69
C ALA A 460 26.92 -18.48 5.44
N ILE A 461 26.25 -17.32 5.34
CA ILE A 461 26.51 -16.34 4.28
C ILE A 461 27.92 -15.77 4.42
N THR A 462 28.35 -15.36 5.61
CA THR A 462 29.73 -14.91 5.86
C THR A 462 30.73 -16.00 5.48
N PHE A 463 30.53 -17.24 5.92
CA PHE A 463 31.41 -18.36 5.56
C PHE A 463 31.45 -18.59 4.03
N TYR A 464 30.29 -18.60 3.36
CA TYR A 464 30.22 -18.81 1.90
C TYR A 464 30.91 -17.68 1.12
N VAL A 465 30.69 -16.42 1.52
CA VAL A 465 31.32 -15.25 0.89
C VAL A 465 32.84 -15.24 1.14
N THR A 466 33.30 -15.51 2.36
CA THR A 466 34.73 -15.63 2.67
C THR A 466 35.37 -16.80 1.93
N TRP A 467 34.70 -17.96 1.87
CA TRP A 467 35.17 -19.13 1.12
C TRP A 467 35.29 -18.84 -0.39
N GLY A 468 34.25 -18.25 -0.98
CA GLY A 468 34.26 -17.84 -2.39
C GLY A 468 35.33 -16.79 -2.70
N PHE A 469 35.56 -15.84 -1.79
CA PHE A 469 36.62 -14.85 -1.92
C PHE A 469 38.01 -15.48 -1.87
N VAL A 470 38.29 -16.38 -0.92
CA VAL A 470 39.57 -17.11 -0.85
C VAL A 470 39.79 -17.93 -2.13
N HIS A 471 38.78 -18.64 -2.62
CA HIS A 471 38.87 -19.39 -3.89
C HIS A 471 39.12 -18.50 -5.11
N PHE A 472 38.48 -17.34 -5.19
CA PHE A 472 38.71 -16.37 -6.27
C PHE A 472 40.16 -15.86 -6.26
N VAL A 473 40.68 -15.53 -5.08
CA VAL A 473 42.04 -15.02 -4.91
C VAL A 473 43.10 -16.11 -5.16
N ASP A 474 42.91 -17.32 -4.64
CA ASP A 474 43.74 -18.48 -4.96
C ASP A 474 43.74 -18.78 -6.46
N GLY A 475 42.57 -18.70 -7.12
CA GLY A 475 42.43 -18.88 -8.57
C GLY A 475 43.20 -17.85 -9.41
N PHE A 476 43.30 -16.60 -8.96
CA PHE A 476 44.06 -15.55 -9.66
C PHE A 476 45.56 -15.84 -9.69
N PHE A 477 46.12 -16.41 -8.62
CA PHE A 477 47.54 -16.76 -8.52
C PHE A 477 47.86 -18.23 -8.89
N SER A 478 46.84 -19.08 -9.09
CA SER A 478 46.98 -20.49 -9.50
C SER A 478 48.01 -20.71 -10.62
N PRO A 479 48.05 -19.94 -11.73
CA PRO A 479 49.01 -20.18 -12.81
C PRO A 479 50.49 -20.15 -12.39
N ILE A 480 50.81 -19.45 -11.30
CA ILE A 480 52.15 -19.40 -10.72
C ILE A 480 52.39 -20.61 -9.81
N TYR A 481 51.38 -21.05 -9.05
CA TYR A 481 51.45 -22.23 -8.18
C TYR A 481 51.48 -23.54 -8.93
N ASP A 482 50.73 -23.64 -10.03
CA ASP A 482 50.72 -24.79 -10.94
C ASP A 482 52.10 -25.00 -11.58
N GLN A 483 52.84 -23.92 -11.86
CA GLN A 483 54.24 -23.97 -12.33
C GLN A 483 55.24 -24.34 -11.23
N LEU A 484 54.93 -24.06 -9.96
CA LEU A 484 55.78 -24.36 -8.80
C LEU A 484 55.42 -25.69 -8.10
N GLY A 485 54.29 -26.31 -8.45
CA GLY A 485 53.80 -27.56 -7.87
C GLY A 485 53.23 -27.44 -6.45
N ILE A 486 52.82 -26.24 -6.01
CA ILE A 486 52.43 -25.97 -4.61
C ILE A 486 50.92 -25.72 -4.51
N ASN A 487 50.14 -26.74 -4.16
CA ASN A 487 48.70 -26.61 -3.96
C ASN A 487 48.33 -26.57 -2.46
N VAL A 488 48.28 -25.36 -1.89
CA VAL A 488 47.89 -25.10 -0.49
C VAL A 488 46.73 -24.10 -0.46
N PHE A 489 45.63 -24.50 0.18
CA PHE A 489 44.43 -23.66 0.33
C PHE A 489 44.72 -22.38 1.12
N GLY A 490 44.33 -21.22 0.59
CA GLY A 490 44.58 -19.90 1.16
C GLY A 490 45.96 -19.30 0.87
N LEU A 491 46.81 -19.97 0.08
CA LEU A 491 48.14 -19.48 -0.28
C LEU A 491 48.06 -18.19 -1.12
N GLY A 492 47.09 -18.11 -2.04
CA GLY A 492 46.83 -16.93 -2.87
C GLY A 492 46.43 -15.71 -2.05
N PHE A 493 45.74 -15.90 -0.93
CA PHE A 493 45.43 -14.80 -0.01
C PHE A 493 46.69 -14.24 0.67
N ALA A 494 47.58 -15.12 1.15
CA ALA A 494 48.84 -14.71 1.78
C ALA A 494 49.81 -14.03 0.79
N THR A 495 49.94 -14.56 -0.42
CA THR A 495 50.72 -13.90 -1.48
C THR A 495 50.06 -12.63 -1.99
N SER A 496 48.73 -12.51 -1.99
CA SER A 496 48.03 -11.27 -2.36
C SER A 496 48.37 -10.15 -1.38
N ILE A 497 48.31 -10.43 -0.07
CA ILE A 497 48.76 -9.48 0.95
C ILE A 497 50.23 -9.11 0.74
N THR A 498 51.08 -10.10 0.47
CA THR A 498 52.52 -9.88 0.21
C THR A 498 52.74 -9.06 -1.07
N PHE A 499 51.99 -9.33 -2.14
CA PHE A 499 52.05 -8.61 -3.41
C PHE A 499 51.55 -7.18 -3.27
N ILE A 500 50.41 -6.95 -2.61
CA ILE A 500 49.88 -5.62 -2.30
C ILE A 500 50.88 -4.83 -1.45
N PHE A 501 51.50 -5.46 -0.45
CA PHE A 501 52.54 -4.84 0.37
C PHE A 501 53.79 -4.48 -0.46
N LEU A 502 54.29 -5.39 -1.30
CA LEU A 502 55.45 -5.14 -2.17
C LEU A 502 55.15 -4.08 -3.23
N VAL A 503 53.94 -4.03 -3.78
CA VAL A 503 53.47 -2.97 -4.68
C VAL A 503 53.41 -1.64 -3.90
N GLY A 504 52.90 -1.63 -2.68
CA GLY A 504 52.91 -0.44 -1.82
C GLY A 504 54.33 0.09 -1.56
N VAL A 505 55.27 -0.79 -1.19
CA VAL A 505 56.69 -0.45 -1.03
C VAL A 505 57.29 0.06 -2.34
N PHE A 506 57.02 -0.59 -3.48
CA PHE A 506 57.48 -0.13 -4.78
C PHE A 506 56.91 1.26 -5.14
N MET A 507 55.62 1.50 -4.91
CA MET A 507 54.96 2.79 -5.15
C MET A 507 55.48 3.90 -4.23
N SER A 508 55.93 3.57 -3.03
CA SER A 508 56.62 4.50 -2.12
C SER A 508 58.06 4.83 -2.54
N SER A 509 58.64 4.08 -3.50
CA SER A 509 59.98 4.33 -4.03
C SER A 509 59.97 5.38 -5.16
N TRP A 510 61.14 5.98 -5.42
CA TRP A 510 61.34 6.91 -6.54
C TRP A 510 60.91 6.34 -7.91
N TRP A 511 61.12 5.03 -8.12
CA TRP A 511 60.73 4.36 -9.37
C TRP A 511 59.21 4.24 -9.49
N GLY A 512 58.51 3.87 -8.41
CA GLY A 512 57.04 3.80 -8.40
C GLY A 512 56.39 5.16 -8.60
N ALA A 513 56.88 6.20 -7.92
CA ALA A 513 56.44 7.57 -8.13
C ALA A 513 56.65 8.05 -9.58
N SER A 514 57.77 7.65 -10.22
CA SER A 514 58.05 7.95 -11.63
C SER A 514 57.10 7.23 -12.59
N VAL A 515 56.73 5.98 -12.30
CA VAL A 515 55.74 5.21 -13.09
C VAL A 515 54.34 5.81 -12.96
N LEU A 516 53.91 6.17 -11.74
CA LEU A 516 52.62 6.80 -11.49
C LEU A 516 52.49 8.15 -12.20
N THR A 517 53.51 9.01 -12.11
CA THR A 517 53.51 10.32 -12.79
C THR A 517 53.47 10.20 -14.31
N LEU A 518 54.14 9.19 -14.91
CA LEU A 518 54.05 8.89 -16.34
C LEU A 518 52.64 8.39 -16.74
N GLY A 519 52.03 7.52 -15.93
CA GLY A 519 50.66 7.05 -16.13
C GLY A 519 49.63 8.18 -16.03
N GLU A 520 49.76 9.06 -15.05
CA GLU A 520 48.91 10.25 -14.89
C GLU A 520 49.04 11.22 -16.06
N TRP A 521 50.24 11.40 -16.61
CA TRP A 521 50.44 12.20 -17.81
C TRP A 521 49.69 11.63 -19.01
N PHE A 522 49.70 10.30 -19.19
CA PHE A 522 48.97 9.62 -20.26
C PHE A 522 47.45 9.77 -20.08
N ILE A 523 46.92 9.52 -18.88
CA ILE A 523 45.49 9.62 -18.57
C ILE A 523 44.97 11.06 -18.75
N LYS A 524 45.74 12.07 -18.31
CA LYS A 524 45.39 13.49 -18.51
C LYS A 524 45.30 13.89 -19.98
N LYS A 525 46.01 13.18 -20.87
CA LYS A 525 46.02 13.44 -22.32
C LYS A 525 44.80 12.84 -23.05
N MET A 526 44.04 11.97 -22.40
CA MET A 526 42.82 11.37 -22.96
C MET A 526 41.59 12.25 -22.62
N PRO A 527 40.86 12.81 -23.61
CA PRO A 527 39.59 13.49 -23.36
C PRO A 527 38.55 12.50 -22.78
N LEU A 528 37.54 13.04 -22.08
CA LEU A 528 36.62 12.34 -21.18
C LEU A 528 37.28 11.66 -19.97
N VAL A 529 38.25 10.77 -20.19
CA VAL A 529 38.86 9.95 -19.12
C VAL A 529 39.59 10.83 -18.09
N SER A 530 40.22 11.92 -18.53
CA SER A 530 40.88 12.88 -17.63
C SER A 530 39.93 13.52 -16.60
N TYR A 531 38.66 13.78 -16.95
CA TYR A 531 37.66 14.32 -16.03
C TYR A 531 37.23 13.30 -14.98
N ILE A 532 36.93 12.06 -15.42
CA ILE A 532 36.55 10.97 -14.52
C ILE A 532 37.72 10.64 -13.58
N TYR A 533 38.93 10.53 -14.11
CA TYR A 533 40.13 10.26 -13.31
C TYR A 533 40.44 11.39 -12.31
N ALA A 534 40.25 12.66 -12.68
CA ALA A 534 40.41 13.78 -11.75
C ALA A 534 39.42 13.71 -10.58
N ALA A 535 38.13 13.45 -10.86
CA ALA A 535 37.11 13.30 -9.84
C ALA A 535 37.36 12.07 -8.94
N SER A 536 37.63 10.90 -9.53
CA SER A 536 37.97 9.68 -8.80
C SER A 536 39.25 9.83 -7.96
N LYS A 537 40.26 10.56 -8.45
CA LYS A 537 41.47 10.84 -7.68
C LYS A 537 41.19 11.76 -6.50
N GLN A 538 40.34 12.79 -6.65
CA GLN A 538 39.91 13.64 -5.52
C GLN A 538 39.19 12.81 -4.44
N ILE A 539 38.26 11.94 -4.82
CA ILE A 539 37.54 11.03 -3.90
C ILE A 539 38.52 10.04 -3.23
N SER A 540 39.44 9.45 -3.98
CA SER A 540 40.45 8.53 -3.43
C SER A 540 41.37 9.25 -2.42
N THR A 541 41.81 10.48 -2.72
CA THR A 541 42.59 11.27 -1.76
C THR A 541 41.81 11.66 -0.51
N ALA A 542 40.48 11.74 -0.56
CA ALA A 542 39.62 12.03 0.59
C ALA A 542 39.52 10.88 1.61
N ILE A 543 39.89 9.65 1.22
CA ILE A 543 39.75 8.43 2.03
C ILE A 543 41.12 7.91 2.51
N SER A 544 42.23 8.47 2.01
CA SER A 544 43.59 8.04 2.33
C SER A 544 44.03 8.48 3.74
N PRO A 545 44.58 7.59 4.58
CA PRO A 545 44.86 7.88 6.00
C PRO A 545 46.05 8.83 6.26
N ASP A 546 47.00 8.94 5.33
CA ASP A 546 48.28 9.67 5.52
C ASP A 546 48.31 11.09 4.89
N GLN A 547 47.15 11.67 4.63
CA GLN A 547 47.03 13.06 4.18
C GLN A 547 45.96 13.79 5.00
N ASN A 548 46.24 15.04 5.38
CA ASN A 548 45.20 15.98 5.85
C ASN A 548 44.31 16.36 4.66
N SER A 549 43.48 15.42 4.20
CA SER A 549 42.67 15.55 3.00
C SER A 549 41.43 16.40 3.30
N ASN A 550 41.53 17.67 2.94
CA ASN A 550 40.53 18.72 3.19
C ASN A 550 39.17 18.55 2.45
N ALA A 551 38.76 17.33 2.10
CA ALA A 551 37.55 17.03 1.34
C ALA A 551 36.28 17.17 2.19
N PHE A 552 36.29 16.62 3.41
CA PHE A 552 35.35 16.93 4.47
C PHE A 552 36.16 17.54 5.61
N LYS A 553 36.06 18.86 5.77
CA LYS A 553 36.85 19.60 6.78
C LYS A 553 36.27 19.42 8.17
N GLU A 554 34.94 19.54 8.28
CA GLU A 554 34.21 19.56 9.54
C GLU A 554 32.81 18.95 9.34
N VAL A 555 32.22 18.43 10.43
CA VAL A 555 30.80 18.07 10.46
C VAL A 555 29.96 19.34 10.61
N ALA A 556 28.85 19.42 9.89
CA ALA A 556 27.86 20.50 9.97
C ALA A 556 26.49 19.94 10.34
N ILE A 557 25.77 20.68 11.17
CA ILE A 557 24.33 20.53 11.36
C ILE A 557 23.67 21.80 10.83
N VAL A 558 22.84 21.67 9.80
CA VAL A 558 22.16 22.81 9.16
C VAL A 558 20.65 22.69 9.35
N ARG A 559 19.93 23.82 9.35
CA ARG A 559 18.48 23.82 9.42
C ARG A 559 17.89 23.29 8.11
N HIS A 560 17.02 22.30 8.20
CA HIS A 560 16.24 21.82 7.06
C HIS A 560 15.20 22.90 6.66
N PRO A 561 14.76 22.99 5.39
CA PRO A 561 13.74 23.96 4.97
C PRO A 561 12.39 23.86 5.71
N ARG A 562 12.11 22.73 6.37
CA ARG A 562 10.97 22.60 7.29
C ARG A 562 11.38 23.01 8.71
N MET A 563 10.63 23.92 9.31
CA MET A 563 10.85 24.41 10.67
C MET A 563 10.98 23.27 11.69
N GLY A 564 11.97 23.38 12.57
CA GLY A 564 12.26 22.40 13.63
C GLY A 564 13.07 21.17 13.19
N GLN A 565 13.32 20.98 11.90
CA GLN A 565 14.16 19.89 11.39
C GLN A 565 15.60 20.35 11.13
N TYR A 566 16.55 19.42 11.29
CA TYR A 566 17.98 19.64 11.07
C TYR A 566 18.55 18.51 10.20
N MET A 567 19.55 18.83 9.39
CA MET A 567 20.25 17.89 8.51
C MET A 567 21.70 17.76 8.97
N PHE A 568 22.24 16.55 8.97
CA PHE A 568 23.68 16.32 9.04
C PHE A 568 24.31 16.53 7.67
N GLY A 569 25.47 17.17 7.64
CA GLY A 569 26.28 17.33 6.45
C GLY A 569 27.75 17.54 6.81
N PHE A 570 28.57 17.82 5.79
CA PHE A 570 29.99 18.05 5.94
C PHE A 570 30.40 19.34 5.23
N ILE A 571 31.14 20.20 5.92
CA ILE A 571 31.75 21.39 5.30
C ILE A 571 32.88 20.91 4.39
N THR A 572 32.73 21.10 3.08
CA THR A 572 33.76 20.72 2.09
C THR A 572 34.71 21.88 1.78
N SER A 573 34.18 23.10 1.75
CA SER A 573 34.91 24.30 1.36
C SER A 573 34.22 25.57 1.87
N THR A 574 34.92 26.69 1.77
CA THR A 574 34.41 28.03 2.09
C THR A 574 34.66 28.92 0.90
N VAL A 575 33.68 29.75 0.53
CA VAL A 575 33.71 30.64 -0.63
C VAL A 575 33.26 32.04 -0.23
N VAL A 576 33.83 33.07 -0.84
CA VAL A 576 33.43 34.46 -0.63
C VAL A 576 32.58 34.91 -1.80
N LEU A 577 31.30 35.19 -1.53
CA LEU A 577 30.36 35.72 -2.50
C LEU A 577 30.47 37.25 -2.53
N GLN A 578 31.10 37.78 -3.57
CA GLN A 578 31.14 39.22 -3.82
C GLN A 578 29.78 39.69 -4.36
N LYS A 579 29.06 40.49 -3.56
CA LYS A 579 27.86 41.22 -3.97
C LYS A 579 28.25 42.67 -4.25
N GLY A 580 27.48 43.37 -5.08
CA GLY A 580 27.73 44.78 -5.42
C GLY A 580 27.71 45.77 -4.24
N VAL A 581 27.37 45.30 -3.03
CA VAL A 581 27.35 46.08 -1.78
C VAL A 581 27.99 45.29 -0.61
N GLY A 582 28.99 44.45 -0.89
CA GLY A 582 29.80 43.79 0.16
C GLY A 582 30.18 42.33 -0.14
N GLU A 583 31.09 41.80 0.67
CA GLU A 583 31.53 40.40 0.60
C GLU A 583 30.81 39.56 1.68
N GLU A 584 30.30 38.38 1.30
CA GLU A 584 29.67 37.44 2.22
C GLU A 584 30.38 36.09 2.18
N GLU A 585 30.86 35.61 3.33
CA GLU A 585 31.49 34.29 3.46
C GLU A 585 30.43 33.19 3.62
N LEU A 586 30.43 32.24 2.70
CA LEU A 586 29.52 31.10 2.65
C LEU A 586 30.33 29.79 2.76
N CYS A 587 29.82 28.84 3.54
CA CYS A 587 30.38 27.48 3.58
C CYS A 587 29.58 26.58 2.64
N CYS A 588 30.32 25.77 1.88
CA CYS A 588 29.79 24.72 1.03
C CYS A 588 29.59 23.46 1.88
N VAL A 589 28.33 23.07 2.09
CA VAL A 589 27.95 21.91 2.90
C VAL A 589 27.40 20.82 1.98
N TYR A 590 28.05 19.66 2.00
CA TYR A 590 27.56 18.45 1.38
C TYR A 590 26.62 17.71 2.33
N ILE A 591 25.42 17.38 1.88
CA ILE A 591 24.39 16.69 2.66
C ILE A 591 24.16 15.31 2.03
N PRO A 592 24.73 14.23 2.61
CA PRO A 592 24.62 12.89 2.06
C PRO A 592 23.26 12.25 2.34
N THR A 593 22.91 11.29 1.49
CA THR A 593 21.94 10.23 1.77
C THR A 593 22.57 9.13 2.63
N ASN A 594 21.85 8.04 2.89
CA ASN A 594 22.40 6.82 3.50
C ASN A 594 23.49 6.12 2.66
N HIS A 595 23.80 6.64 1.47
CA HIS A 595 24.99 6.28 0.69
C HIS A 595 25.89 7.50 0.59
N LEU A 596 27.06 7.45 1.25
CA LEU A 596 27.98 8.59 1.45
C LEU A 596 28.45 9.31 0.16
N TYR A 597 28.26 8.69 -1.00
CA TYR A 597 28.62 9.23 -2.33
C TYR A 597 27.44 9.89 -3.08
N LEU A 598 26.22 9.78 -2.56
CA LEU A 598 24.99 10.34 -3.13
C LEU A 598 24.44 11.37 -2.15
N GLY A 599 24.24 12.61 -2.60
CA GLY A 599 23.80 13.71 -1.75
C GLY A 599 23.85 15.05 -2.47
N ASP A 600 23.29 16.07 -1.83
CA ASP A 600 23.16 17.42 -2.37
C ASP A 600 24.27 18.36 -1.84
N ILE A 601 24.51 19.45 -2.56
CA ILE A 601 25.47 20.49 -2.16
C ILE A 601 24.73 21.82 -2.01
N PHE A 602 24.87 22.44 -0.84
CA PHE A 602 24.25 23.72 -0.52
C PHE A 602 25.29 24.73 -0.02
N LEU A 603 25.04 26.02 -0.28
CA LEU A 603 25.79 27.14 0.28
C LEU A 603 25.01 27.74 1.44
N PHE A 604 25.60 27.74 2.63
CA PHE A 604 25.03 28.35 3.84
C PHE A 604 25.92 29.48 4.34
N SER A 605 25.32 30.51 4.95
CA SER A 605 26.09 31.48 5.72
C SER A 605 26.76 30.77 6.90
N SER A 606 28.00 31.12 7.23
CA SER A 606 28.72 30.52 8.37
C SER A 606 27.96 30.66 9.70
N ARG A 607 27.03 31.63 9.79
CA ARG A 607 26.15 31.88 10.95
C ARG A 607 24.96 30.92 11.08
N ASP A 608 24.55 30.27 9.99
CA ASP A 608 23.39 29.37 9.95
C ASP A 608 23.78 27.88 10.13
N ILE A 609 25.07 27.62 10.36
CA ILE A 609 25.66 26.29 10.54
C ILE A 609 25.96 26.06 12.01
N LEU A 610 25.36 25.02 12.58
CA LEU A 610 25.72 24.52 13.90
C LEU A 610 26.89 23.55 13.75
N ARG A 611 28.00 23.81 14.46
CA ARG A 611 29.21 22.95 14.44
C ARG A 611 29.19 22.01 15.65
N PRO A 612 28.80 20.73 15.50
CA PRO A 612 28.82 19.78 16.60
C PRO A 612 30.26 19.39 16.96
N ASN A 613 30.50 19.04 18.22
CA ASN A 613 31.74 18.41 18.68
C ASN A 613 31.76 16.93 18.26
N LEU A 614 31.93 16.70 16.95
CA LEU A 614 32.06 15.39 16.31
C LEU A 614 33.22 15.41 15.32
N SER A 615 33.98 14.31 15.26
CA SER A 615 34.91 14.09 14.17
C SER A 615 34.15 13.76 12.87
N VAL A 616 34.80 14.02 11.73
CA VAL A 616 34.29 13.63 10.41
C VAL A 616 34.02 12.12 10.34
N ARG A 617 34.82 11.30 11.02
CA ARG A 617 34.64 9.85 11.11
C ARG A 617 33.33 9.46 11.80
N GLU A 618 33.02 10.07 12.94
CA GLU A 618 31.75 9.83 13.65
C GLU A 618 30.56 10.32 12.84
N GLY A 619 30.69 11.46 12.14
CA GLY A 619 29.68 11.93 11.17
C GLY A 619 29.44 10.92 10.04
N ILE A 620 30.49 10.31 9.49
CA ILE A 620 30.37 9.26 8.46
C ILE A 620 29.68 8.01 9.01
N GLU A 621 30.02 7.60 10.24
CA GLU A 621 29.38 6.45 10.90
C GLU A 621 27.87 6.70 11.15
N ILE A 622 27.50 7.90 11.59
CA ILE A 622 26.10 8.35 11.72
C ILE A 622 25.35 8.20 10.40
N VAL A 623 25.93 8.66 9.29
CA VAL A 623 25.30 8.61 7.95
C VAL A 623 25.14 7.18 7.45
N ILE A 624 26.20 6.36 7.52
CA ILE A 624 26.19 4.96 7.04
C ILE A 624 25.27 4.08 7.91
N SER A 625 25.19 4.34 9.21
CA SER A 625 24.29 3.63 10.13
C SER A 625 22.83 4.09 10.05
N GLY A 626 22.47 5.02 9.15
CA GLY A 626 21.11 5.55 9.05
C GLY A 626 20.66 6.30 10.31
N GLY A 627 21.60 6.87 11.07
CA GLY A 627 21.35 7.58 12.32
C GLY A 627 21.46 6.74 13.60
N MET A 628 21.73 5.42 13.51
CA MET A 628 21.83 4.57 14.71
C MET A 628 23.05 4.89 15.60
N SER A 629 24.15 5.39 15.03
CA SER A 629 25.35 5.81 15.77
C SER A 629 25.28 7.26 16.31
N VAL A 630 24.14 7.94 16.26
CA VAL A 630 24.02 9.32 16.81
C VAL A 630 24.15 9.31 18.34
N PRO A 631 25.09 10.08 18.93
CA PRO A 631 25.22 10.13 20.38
C PRO A 631 24.01 10.79 21.03
N LYS A 632 23.65 10.31 22.23
CA LYS A 632 22.48 10.79 22.99
C LYS A 632 22.49 12.28 23.34
N VAL A 633 23.67 12.92 23.29
CA VAL A 633 23.86 14.35 23.51
C VAL A 633 24.83 14.87 22.45
N LEU A 634 24.41 15.88 21.70
CA LEU A 634 25.25 16.64 20.78
C LEU A 634 25.50 18.03 21.38
N THR A 635 26.77 18.37 21.55
CA THR A 635 27.20 19.71 22.00
C THR A 635 27.77 20.47 20.82
N THR A 636 27.43 21.75 20.67
CA THR A 636 28.09 22.63 19.70
C THR A 636 29.37 23.21 20.30
N VAL A 637 30.37 23.46 19.46
CA VAL A 637 31.67 24.01 19.90
C VAL A 637 31.52 25.40 20.57
N ASP A 638 30.49 26.16 20.20
CA ASP A 638 30.21 27.51 20.72
C ASP A 638 29.36 27.55 22.00
N ALA A 639 29.02 26.41 22.62
CA ALA A 639 28.17 26.39 23.82
C ALA A 639 28.96 26.74 25.10
N PRO A 640 28.62 27.83 25.83
CA PRO A 640 29.25 28.10 27.13
C PRO A 640 28.89 27.00 28.13
N GLY A 641 29.91 26.39 28.74
CA GLY A 641 29.74 25.21 29.58
C GLY A 641 28.82 25.44 30.78
N LEU A 642 27.66 24.80 30.78
CA LEU A 642 26.83 24.60 31.97
C LEU A 642 27.36 23.38 32.76
N PRO A 643 27.56 23.48 34.08
CA PRO A 643 28.19 22.42 34.85
C PRO A 643 27.31 21.16 34.95
N ALA A 644 27.95 20.00 34.82
CA ALA A 644 27.32 18.69 34.93
C ALA A 644 26.94 18.35 36.38
N SER A 645 25.81 18.87 36.86
CA SER A 645 25.28 18.54 38.19
C SER A 645 23.75 18.55 38.27
N ARG A 646 23.10 17.66 37.51
CA ARG A 646 21.73 17.16 37.78
C ARG A 646 21.39 15.86 37.02
N ILE A 647 22.27 14.86 37.13
CA ILE A 647 21.87 13.48 36.86
C ILE A 647 21.08 13.01 38.08
N VAL A 648 19.75 12.94 37.97
CA VAL A 648 18.93 12.18 38.90
C VAL A 648 18.84 10.77 38.34
N ASN A 649 19.60 9.85 38.93
CA ASN A 649 19.50 8.44 38.61
C ASN A 649 18.10 7.93 39.00
N PHE A 650 17.36 7.40 38.03
CA PHE A 650 16.34 6.38 38.26
C PHE A 650 16.73 5.15 37.44
N GLU A 651 17.61 4.34 38.02
CA GLU A 651 17.79 2.95 37.60
C GLU A 651 16.61 2.08 38.07
N ALA A 652 16.48 0.92 37.46
CA ALA A 652 15.33 0.03 37.59
C ALA A 652 15.14 -0.53 39.01
N SER A 653 13.89 -0.85 39.35
CA SER A 653 13.53 -1.78 40.42
C SER A 653 12.15 -2.39 40.13
N VAL A 654 12.14 -3.71 39.92
CA VAL A 654 11.01 -4.60 39.58
C VAL A 654 10.51 -4.53 38.13
#